data_AF-A0A9E2P996-F1
#
_entry.id   AF-A0A9E2P996-F1
#
_cell.length_a   1.000
_cell.length_b   1.000
_cell.length_c   1.000
_cell.angle_alpha   90.00
_cell.angle_beta   90.00
_cell.angle_gamma   90.00
#
_symmetry.space_group_name_H-M   'P 1'
#
loop_
_entity.id
_entity.type
_entity.pdbx_description
1 polymer ?
#
loop_
_entity_poly.entity_id
_entity_poly.type
_entity_poly.pdbx_seq_one_letter_code
_entity_poly.pdbx_strand_id
1 'polypeptide(L)'
;MRHIRHCINTIITSKFHNMFSGFINRVFGKIIPYLSANVYFAKDPADTPAFSIIFFPCPKNILCCGITGIISFNKSKNPAAKIDIASIETSVEKIESRSFELCLKNDFSLDDNYLCGKDMVESLFGNVQELKKDELFYAIYTNKNIQNRIFELSKRINRIVDSESTILSEKMGLLESSAVETISNRIEDLKDISWIISNEIGQNIPKVNNLIGTSDNNSSFYAVTIYKNINAVLNSMDRLEVRGRDSAGISLMFVLDAGEYNKFEKEIAKKKLAKTLKERSGRDILLNGGLSIGKTTEKSGDSLVSVALVYKVAAEIGSLGDNINFLRNQIKNDHILEILVSFPHKYHTVSSHTRWASVGAITEANCHPVDGNKAEFGLWKRGIIHVCLNGDIDNYHELKKEYESGGNSFCSDITTDTKIIPLQIEKYLNKGFDIEESFRLAVNDFEGSHAISMHTNLDPGKIFLAHKGSGQAFFVGIGKDSYMPASEVYGFVEETSNYIKMEGDKIVQGDNGSTQGQIFILSQESCGGLSGIKATYYDKSPVVIKENDIKHTGITSRDIDRQDYPHYFLKEISESPLSVEKTLQNRWKTSADGKSYSVFLSEKEFPDSVKKAFNENKIRRVYFAGQGTAGVAALACSDILNYYLNDPSIHISAHKASELSGFMIDSEEIADSMADTLVIAISQSGTTTDTNRAIEMVKKRGARTLAIVNRRDSDITFKVDGVIYTSSGR
;
A
#
# COMPACT_ATOMS: atom_id res chain seq x y z
N MET A 1 20.09 -50.33 -20.19
CA MET A 1 18.61 -50.35 -20.09
C MET A 1 18.00 -49.50 -21.22
N ARG A 2 17.84 -50.08 -22.43
CA ARG A 2 17.19 -49.43 -23.59
C ARG A 2 16.17 -50.36 -24.28
N HIS A 3 15.77 -51.42 -23.58
CA HIS A 3 14.98 -52.54 -24.11
C HIS A 3 13.64 -52.79 -23.41
N ILE A 4 13.23 -51.86 -22.54
CA ILE A 4 11.88 -51.72 -21.96
C ILE A 4 11.54 -50.22 -22.03
N ARG A 5 11.39 -49.55 -23.19
CA ARG A 5 10.64 -49.90 -24.40
C ARG A 5 9.17 -50.26 -24.09
N HIS A 6 8.25 -49.39 -24.53
CA HIS A 6 7.37 -49.74 -25.66
C HIS A 6 6.26 -50.78 -25.41
N CYS A 7 6.08 -51.29 -24.19
CA CYS A 7 4.98 -52.23 -23.87
C CYS A 7 3.70 -51.57 -23.32
N ILE A 8 3.72 -50.29 -22.91
CA ILE A 8 2.54 -49.64 -22.29
C ILE A 8 1.72 -48.81 -23.30
N ASN A 9 2.34 -48.27 -24.35
CA ASN A 9 1.64 -47.49 -25.41
C ASN A 9 0.92 -48.36 -26.47
N THR A 10 0.51 -49.59 -26.15
CA THR A 10 -0.17 -50.47 -27.12
C THR A 10 -1.26 -51.34 -26.48
N ILE A 11 -1.82 -50.89 -25.36
CA ILE A 11 -2.97 -51.54 -24.72
C ILE A 11 -4.12 -50.52 -24.59
N ILE A 12 -5.07 -50.66 -25.53
CA ILE A 12 -6.46 -50.19 -25.47
C ILE A 12 -6.67 -48.68 -25.67
N THR A 13 -6.64 -48.28 -26.94
CA THR A 13 -7.77 -47.53 -27.49
C THR A 13 -8.84 -48.51 -28.04
N SER A 14 -10.11 -48.10 -27.88
CA SER A 14 -11.32 -48.54 -28.59
C SER A 14 -12.35 -49.44 -27.86
N LYS A 15 -13.61 -48.97 -27.97
CA LYS A 15 -14.95 -49.53 -27.63
C LYS A 15 -15.46 -49.27 -26.20
N PHE A 16 -16.35 -48.28 -26.05
CA PHE A 16 -17.79 -48.44 -26.32
C PHE A 16 -18.52 -47.08 -26.31
N HIS A 17 -19.08 -46.70 -27.47
CA HIS A 17 -20.13 -45.69 -27.58
C HIS A 17 -21.49 -46.42 -27.54
N ASN A 18 -22.57 -45.71 -27.21
CA ASN A 18 -23.97 -46.18 -27.12
C ASN A 18 -24.43 -46.88 -25.82
N MET A 19 -24.73 -46.08 -24.80
CA MET A 19 -25.94 -46.29 -23.98
C MET A 19 -26.42 -44.93 -23.43
N PHE A 20 -27.73 -44.78 -23.20
CA PHE A 20 -28.43 -43.61 -22.63
C PHE A 20 -28.74 -42.37 -23.50
N SER A 21 -29.43 -42.57 -24.63
CA SER A 21 -30.31 -41.52 -25.20
C SER A 21 -31.57 -41.24 -24.37
N GLY A 22 -31.94 -42.13 -23.44
CA GLY A 22 -33.18 -42.04 -22.64
C GLY A 22 -33.15 -41.06 -21.46
N PHE A 23 -31.98 -40.56 -21.05
CA PHE A 23 -31.87 -39.64 -19.89
C PHE A 23 -32.34 -38.21 -20.22
N ILE A 24 -32.24 -37.82 -21.49
CA ILE A 24 -32.42 -36.44 -21.98
C ILE A 24 -33.82 -35.90 -21.66
N ASN A 25 -34.89 -36.62 -21.99
CA ASN A 25 -36.26 -36.11 -21.82
C ASN A 25 -36.73 -35.91 -20.37
N ARG A 26 -35.99 -36.41 -19.36
CA ARG A 26 -36.35 -36.23 -17.94
C ARG A 26 -35.65 -35.03 -17.29
N VAL A 27 -34.60 -34.50 -17.93
CA VAL A 27 -33.82 -33.35 -17.45
C VAL A 27 -34.44 -32.02 -17.90
N PHE A 28 -34.88 -31.92 -19.16
CA PHE A 28 -35.36 -30.65 -19.73
C PHE A 28 -36.63 -30.07 -19.08
N GLY A 29 -37.48 -30.90 -18.45
CA GLY A 29 -38.70 -30.45 -17.78
C GLY A 29 -38.50 -29.57 -16.53
N LYS A 30 -37.29 -29.52 -15.96
CA LYS A 30 -36.95 -28.67 -14.80
C LYS A 30 -36.15 -27.41 -15.14
N ILE A 31 -35.69 -27.26 -16.39
CA ILE A 31 -34.75 -26.21 -16.79
C ILE A 31 -35.47 -24.96 -17.32
N ILE A 32 -36.69 -25.10 -17.84
CA ILE A 32 -37.41 -24.03 -18.55
C ILE A 32 -37.58 -22.73 -17.73
N PRO A 33 -37.90 -22.72 -16.41
CA PRO A 33 -38.03 -21.47 -15.64
C PRO A 33 -36.71 -20.71 -15.46
N TYR A 34 -35.57 -21.41 -15.48
CA TYR A 34 -34.24 -20.80 -15.35
C TYR A 34 -33.75 -20.18 -16.65
N LEU A 35 -34.36 -20.53 -17.80
CA LEU A 35 -34.06 -19.94 -19.11
C LEU A 35 -34.80 -18.61 -19.36
N SER A 36 -35.64 -18.16 -18.43
CA SER A 36 -36.42 -16.90 -18.53
C SER A 36 -36.24 -15.94 -17.35
N ALA A 37 -35.22 -16.15 -16.50
CA ALA A 37 -34.94 -15.26 -15.37
C ALA A 37 -34.31 -13.94 -15.87
N ASN A 38 -34.87 -12.80 -15.47
CA ASN A 38 -34.29 -11.50 -15.79
C ASN A 38 -32.98 -11.29 -15.02
N VAL A 39 -31.94 -10.86 -15.74
CA VAL A 39 -30.60 -10.63 -15.18
C VAL A 39 -30.37 -9.14 -14.98
N TYR A 40 -29.96 -8.74 -13.78
CA TYR A 40 -29.63 -7.36 -13.42
C TYR A 40 -28.19 -7.24 -12.92
N PHE A 41 -27.58 -6.08 -13.14
CA PHE A 41 -26.23 -5.76 -12.68
C PHE A 41 -26.25 -4.52 -11.78
N ALA A 42 -25.43 -4.51 -10.73
CA ALA A 42 -25.20 -3.35 -9.83
C ALA A 42 -26.47 -2.74 -9.18
N LYS A 43 -27.58 -3.48 -9.15
CA LYS A 43 -28.79 -3.09 -8.42
C LYS A 43 -28.75 -3.56 -6.97
N ASP A 44 -29.35 -2.78 -6.08
CA ASP A 44 -29.72 -3.23 -4.75
C ASP A 44 -30.72 -4.41 -4.90
N PRO A 45 -30.54 -5.54 -4.18
CA PRO A 45 -31.51 -6.63 -4.17
C PRO A 45 -32.97 -6.20 -3.95
N ALA A 46 -33.18 -5.14 -3.15
CA ALA A 46 -34.51 -4.59 -2.90
C ALA A 46 -35.16 -3.94 -4.15
N ASP A 47 -34.37 -3.50 -5.12
CA ASP A 47 -34.81 -2.74 -6.30
C ASP A 47 -35.10 -3.66 -7.53
N THR A 48 -35.32 -4.98 -7.33
CA THR A 48 -35.56 -5.96 -8.43
C THR A 48 -36.71 -6.94 -8.13
N PRO A 49 -37.38 -7.51 -9.18
CA PRO A 49 -38.44 -8.50 -8.99
C PRO A 49 -37.95 -9.85 -8.44
N ALA A 50 -38.84 -10.62 -7.81
CA ALA A 50 -38.52 -11.98 -7.36
C ALA A 50 -38.12 -12.91 -8.53
N PHE A 51 -37.26 -13.91 -8.23
CA PHE A 51 -36.65 -14.83 -9.19
C PHE A 51 -35.72 -14.18 -10.24
N SER A 52 -35.28 -12.93 -10.01
CA SER A 52 -34.22 -12.30 -10.78
C SER A 52 -32.83 -12.78 -10.36
N ILE A 53 -31.88 -12.79 -11.29
CA ILE A 53 -30.46 -13.06 -11.00
C ILE A 53 -29.71 -11.73 -10.99
N ILE A 54 -29.09 -11.39 -9.86
CA ILE A 54 -28.41 -10.10 -9.67
C ILE A 54 -26.90 -10.33 -9.56
N PHE A 55 -26.14 -9.78 -10.49
CA PHE A 55 -24.67 -9.77 -10.44
C PHE A 55 -24.18 -8.44 -9.87
N PHE A 56 -23.25 -8.50 -8.92
CA PHE A 56 -22.91 -7.36 -8.06
C PHE A 56 -24.18 -6.78 -7.39
N PRO A 57 -24.90 -7.55 -6.55
CA PRO A 57 -25.91 -6.97 -5.69
C PRO A 57 -25.25 -5.85 -4.89
N CYS A 58 -25.76 -4.63 -5.02
CA CYS A 58 -25.16 -3.43 -4.46
C CYS A 58 -26.01 -2.93 -3.29
N PRO A 59 -25.93 -3.56 -2.09
CA PRO A 59 -26.41 -2.91 -0.88
C PRO A 59 -25.52 -1.68 -0.66
N LYS A 60 -26.13 -0.53 -0.41
CA LYS A 60 -25.53 0.81 -0.63
C LYS A 60 -24.35 1.22 0.31
N ASN A 61 -23.62 0.31 0.98
CA ASN A 61 -23.05 0.58 2.34
C ASN A 61 -21.56 0.24 2.71
N ILE A 62 -20.71 -0.55 2.00
CA ILE A 62 -19.52 -1.23 2.63
C ILE A 62 -18.18 -1.20 1.83
N LEU A 63 -17.01 -0.90 2.47
CA LEU A 63 -15.64 -1.50 2.27
C LEU A 63 -14.44 -0.85 3.08
N CYS A 64 -13.51 -1.67 3.63
CA CYS A 64 -12.58 -1.54 4.82
C CYS A 64 -11.41 -0.48 4.93
N CYS A 65 -10.83 -0.32 6.15
CA CYS A 65 -9.90 0.70 6.79
C CYS A 65 -8.33 0.69 6.55
N GLY A 66 -7.55 1.57 7.24
CA GLY A 66 -6.05 1.60 7.22
C GLY A 66 -5.27 2.60 8.15
N ILE A 67 -4.00 2.29 8.50
CA ILE A 67 -3.06 3.02 9.42
C ILE A 67 -1.89 3.71 8.67
N THR A 68 -1.39 4.85 9.19
CA THR A 68 -0.08 5.45 8.81
C THR A 68 0.68 5.99 10.02
N GLY A 69 2.01 5.92 10.02
CA GLY A 69 2.86 6.67 10.91
C GLY A 69 4.16 7.10 10.23
N ILE A 70 4.73 8.22 10.68
CA ILE A 70 6.05 8.72 10.26
C ILE A 70 6.90 8.99 11.51
N ILE A 71 8.14 8.53 11.44
CA ILE A 71 9.21 8.67 12.43
C ILE A 71 10.37 9.30 11.68
N SER A 72 10.95 10.39 12.17
CA SER A 72 12.06 11.09 11.51
C SER A 72 13.30 11.09 12.40
N PHE A 73 14.49 10.98 11.80
CA PHE A 73 15.76 10.95 12.52
C PHE A 73 16.34 12.35 12.67
N ASN A 74 16.84 12.65 13.87
CA ASN A 74 17.41 13.96 14.16
C ASN A 74 18.94 13.90 14.15
N LYS A 75 19.58 14.25 13.02
CA LYS A 75 21.02 14.57 13.00
C LYS A 75 21.54 15.33 11.76
N SER A 76 21.26 16.63 11.71
CA SER A 76 22.22 17.63 11.22
C SER A 76 21.82 19.03 11.68
N LYS A 77 22.81 19.87 12.02
CA LYS A 77 22.61 21.29 12.39
C LYS A 77 23.05 22.23 11.25
N ASN A 78 22.97 21.78 9.99
CA ASN A 78 23.59 22.49 8.88
C ASN A 78 22.56 22.99 7.84
N PRO A 79 21.81 24.07 8.13
CA PRO A 79 20.85 24.68 7.18
C PRO A 79 21.51 25.31 5.93
N ALA A 80 22.81 25.09 5.71
CA ALA A 80 23.59 25.52 4.56
C ALA A 80 23.76 24.42 3.49
N ALA A 81 22.90 23.41 3.46
CA ALA A 81 22.89 22.39 2.40
C ALA A 81 22.70 23.05 1.03
N LYS A 82 23.70 22.87 0.15
CA LYS A 82 23.72 23.50 -1.17
C LYS A 82 23.13 22.57 -2.22
N ILE A 83 22.00 22.95 -2.80
CA ILE A 83 21.36 22.22 -3.91
C ILE A 83 22.20 22.41 -5.18
N ASP A 84 22.68 21.32 -5.77
CA ASP A 84 23.36 21.34 -7.08
C ASP A 84 22.36 21.26 -8.24
N ILE A 85 21.63 22.36 -8.43
CA ILE A 85 20.67 22.50 -9.54
C ILE A 85 21.39 22.40 -10.90
N ALA A 86 22.67 22.79 -10.98
CA ALA A 86 23.43 22.80 -12.22
C ALA A 86 23.72 21.37 -12.74
N SER A 87 23.98 20.41 -11.83
CA SER A 87 24.06 18.98 -12.19
C SER A 87 22.74 18.46 -12.76
N ILE A 88 21.60 18.83 -12.17
CA ILE A 88 20.27 18.43 -12.63
C ILE A 88 19.95 19.06 -14.00
N GLU A 89 20.21 20.37 -14.18
CA GLU A 89 20.11 21.07 -15.47
C GLU A 89 20.95 20.39 -16.56
N THR A 90 22.23 20.11 -16.25
CA THR A 90 23.16 19.42 -17.17
C THR A 90 22.67 18.00 -17.54
N SER A 91 22.02 17.30 -16.61
CA SER A 91 21.50 15.95 -16.84
C SER A 91 20.28 15.97 -17.77
N VAL A 92 19.36 16.91 -17.56
CA VAL A 92 18.21 17.13 -18.46
C VAL A 92 18.67 17.54 -19.86
N GLU A 93 19.67 18.40 -19.98
CA GLU A 93 20.26 18.80 -21.28
C GLU A 93 20.90 17.64 -22.05
N LYS A 94 21.59 16.74 -21.34
CA LYS A 94 22.13 15.51 -21.94
C LYS A 94 21.01 14.60 -22.43
N ILE A 95 19.98 14.36 -21.61
CA ILE A 95 18.81 13.56 -21.97
C ILE A 95 18.12 14.13 -23.22
N GLU A 96 17.89 15.44 -23.26
CA GLU A 96 17.33 16.17 -24.42
C GLU A 96 18.18 15.99 -25.69
N SER A 97 19.51 15.93 -25.56
CA SER A 97 20.44 15.65 -26.67
C SER A 97 20.44 14.20 -27.18
N ARG A 98 19.72 13.28 -26.52
CA ARG A 98 19.59 11.86 -26.88
C ARG A 98 18.12 11.43 -27.03
N SER A 99 17.30 12.33 -27.56
CA SER A 99 15.96 12.02 -28.08
C SER A 99 15.98 10.87 -29.11
N PHE A 100 14.81 10.28 -29.40
CA PHE A 100 14.71 9.15 -30.33
C PHE A 100 15.24 9.51 -31.73
N GLU A 101 14.83 10.66 -32.27
CA GLU A 101 15.28 11.14 -33.58
C GLU A 101 16.79 11.40 -33.62
N LEU A 102 17.37 11.95 -32.53
CA LEU A 102 18.80 12.18 -32.43
C LEU A 102 19.58 10.88 -32.29
N CYS A 103 19.01 9.83 -31.68
CA CYS A 103 19.63 8.51 -31.66
C CYS A 103 19.68 7.91 -33.06
N LEU A 104 18.57 7.90 -33.80
CA LEU A 104 18.54 7.39 -35.19
C LEU A 104 19.45 8.19 -36.12
N LYS A 105 19.46 9.53 -36.01
CA LYS A 105 20.28 10.40 -36.88
C LYS A 105 21.79 10.21 -36.69
N ASN A 106 22.23 9.77 -35.52
CA ASN A 106 23.64 9.60 -35.18
C ASN A 106 24.05 8.12 -35.02
N ASP A 107 23.23 7.18 -35.49
CA ASP A 107 23.47 5.73 -35.44
C ASP A 107 23.74 5.19 -34.01
N PHE A 108 23.01 5.71 -33.03
CA PHE A 108 23.11 5.27 -31.63
C PHE A 108 22.11 4.15 -31.31
N SER A 109 22.60 3.06 -30.70
CA SER A 109 21.77 1.99 -30.10
C SER A 109 20.73 2.59 -29.15
N LEU A 110 19.44 2.35 -29.41
CA LEU A 110 18.35 2.81 -28.55
C LEU A 110 18.43 2.16 -27.15
N ASP A 111 18.72 0.87 -27.09
CA ASP A 111 18.80 0.14 -25.82
C ASP A 111 19.88 0.73 -24.88
N ASP A 112 21.02 1.18 -25.42
CA ASP A 112 22.10 1.75 -24.61
C ASP A 112 22.08 3.29 -24.47
N ASN A 113 21.65 4.02 -25.51
CA ASN A 113 21.87 5.48 -25.62
C ASN A 113 20.61 6.34 -25.56
N TYR A 114 19.42 5.76 -25.78
CA TYR A 114 18.17 6.54 -25.77
C TYR A 114 17.98 7.24 -24.42
N LEU A 115 17.75 8.55 -24.43
CA LEU A 115 17.72 9.40 -23.22
C LEU A 115 18.98 9.25 -22.34
N CYS A 116 20.14 9.11 -22.99
CA CYS A 116 21.45 8.87 -22.38
C CYS A 116 21.61 7.54 -21.62
N GLY A 117 20.71 6.57 -21.84
CA GLY A 117 20.81 5.25 -21.22
C GLY A 117 20.23 5.21 -19.81
N LYS A 118 20.07 3.99 -19.29
CA LYS A 118 19.36 3.72 -18.03
C LYS A 118 20.02 4.44 -16.84
N ASP A 119 21.33 4.31 -16.68
CA ASP A 119 22.08 4.85 -15.53
C ASP A 119 21.95 6.37 -15.38
N MET A 120 21.79 7.12 -16.48
CA MET A 120 21.61 8.58 -16.41
C MET A 120 20.20 8.95 -15.94
N VAL A 121 19.19 8.22 -16.37
CA VAL A 121 17.80 8.42 -15.92
C VAL A 121 17.66 8.03 -14.44
N GLU A 122 18.21 6.90 -14.02
CA GLU A 122 18.23 6.49 -12.60
C GLU A 122 19.03 7.47 -11.72
N SER A 123 20.16 8.00 -12.21
CA SER A 123 20.93 9.04 -11.52
C SER A 123 20.13 10.35 -11.38
N LEU A 124 19.44 10.78 -12.44
CA LEU A 124 18.55 11.95 -12.38
C LEU A 124 17.41 11.74 -11.37
N PHE A 125 16.78 10.56 -11.38
CA PHE A 125 15.75 10.19 -10.40
C PHE A 125 16.28 10.23 -8.97
N GLY A 126 17.45 9.64 -8.70
CA GLY A 126 18.10 9.70 -7.39
C GLY A 126 18.42 11.13 -6.94
N ASN A 127 18.95 11.97 -7.83
CA ASN A 127 19.27 13.38 -7.55
C ASN A 127 18.00 14.21 -7.28
N VAL A 128 16.89 13.91 -7.93
CA VAL A 128 15.60 14.57 -7.72
C VAL A 128 14.92 14.08 -6.43
N GLN A 129 15.03 12.79 -6.09
CA GLN A 129 14.58 12.29 -4.77
C GLN A 129 15.35 12.92 -3.61
N GLU A 130 16.65 13.19 -3.75
CA GLU A 130 17.44 13.88 -2.70
C GLU A 130 16.85 15.24 -2.32
N LEU A 131 16.22 15.96 -3.26
CA LEU A 131 15.60 17.27 -2.99
C LEU A 131 14.50 17.22 -1.92
N LYS A 132 13.94 16.03 -1.63
CA LYS A 132 12.96 15.82 -0.55
C LYS A 132 13.58 15.81 0.85
N LYS A 133 14.91 15.71 1.00
CA LYS A 133 15.57 15.81 2.33
C LYS A 133 15.26 17.13 3.02
N ASP A 134 15.13 17.13 4.34
CA ASP A 134 14.66 18.29 5.10
C ASP A 134 15.51 19.55 4.89
N GLU A 135 16.84 19.43 4.87
CA GLU A 135 17.74 20.56 4.60
C GLU A 135 17.59 21.13 3.18
N LEU A 136 17.43 20.27 2.17
CA LEU A 136 17.29 20.67 0.76
C LEU A 136 15.87 21.21 0.48
N PHE A 137 14.83 20.56 1.00
CA PHE A 137 13.46 21.05 0.95
C PHE A 137 13.33 22.42 1.62
N TYR A 138 13.98 22.66 2.77
CA TYR A 138 14.00 23.97 3.42
C TYR A 138 14.69 25.04 2.55
N ALA A 139 15.81 24.69 1.90
CA ALA A 139 16.50 25.59 0.97
C ALA A 139 15.66 25.91 -0.28
N ILE A 140 14.86 24.96 -0.80
CA ILE A 140 13.87 25.23 -1.86
C ILE A 140 12.75 26.12 -1.32
N TYR A 141 12.15 25.75 -0.18
CA TYR A 141 11.03 26.44 0.46
C TYR A 141 11.32 27.93 0.72
N THR A 142 12.51 28.25 1.23
CA THR A 142 12.91 29.65 1.53
C THR A 142 13.33 30.45 0.28
N ASN A 143 13.67 29.81 -0.85
CA ASN A 143 14.27 30.48 -2.01
C ASN A 143 13.43 30.36 -3.29
N LYS A 144 12.71 31.44 -3.62
CA LYS A 144 11.83 31.53 -4.80
C LYS A 144 12.58 31.41 -6.14
N ASN A 145 13.86 31.78 -6.21
CA ASN A 145 14.66 31.60 -7.43
C ASN A 145 15.01 30.13 -7.67
N ILE A 146 15.25 29.37 -6.60
CA ILE A 146 15.47 27.92 -6.66
C ILE A 146 14.18 27.21 -7.08
N GLN A 147 13.03 27.57 -6.49
CA GLN A 147 11.70 27.08 -6.91
C GLN A 147 11.47 27.29 -8.41
N ASN A 148 11.66 28.52 -8.90
CA ASN A 148 11.46 28.83 -10.32
C ASN A 148 12.33 27.97 -11.25
N ARG A 149 13.63 27.79 -10.95
CA ARG A 149 14.53 26.94 -11.75
C ARG A 149 14.07 25.48 -11.76
N ILE A 150 13.74 24.94 -10.58
CA ILE A 150 13.29 23.57 -10.42
C ILE A 150 11.96 23.34 -11.18
N PHE A 151 11.00 24.27 -11.13
CA PHE A 151 9.75 24.13 -11.89
C PHE A 151 9.92 24.31 -13.40
N GLU A 152 10.86 25.14 -13.87
CA GLU A 152 11.21 25.17 -15.30
C GLU A 152 11.87 23.86 -15.77
N LEU A 153 12.61 23.15 -14.91
CA LEU A 153 13.12 21.79 -15.22
C LEU A 153 11.99 20.79 -15.42
N SER A 154 10.98 20.74 -14.53
CA SER A 154 9.80 19.88 -14.74
C SER A 154 9.08 20.22 -16.06
N LYS A 155 8.94 21.51 -16.42
CA LYS A 155 8.39 21.90 -17.72
C LYS A 155 9.26 21.45 -18.91
N ARG A 156 10.59 21.47 -18.81
CA ARG A 156 11.49 20.90 -19.84
C ARG A 156 11.31 19.39 -19.96
N ILE A 157 11.29 18.67 -18.83
CA ILE A 157 11.12 17.21 -18.81
C ILE A 157 9.76 16.81 -19.40
N ASN A 158 8.67 17.53 -19.08
CA ASN A 158 7.36 17.26 -19.65
C ASN A 158 7.33 17.43 -21.18
N ARG A 159 8.00 18.45 -21.74
CA ARG A 159 8.11 18.60 -23.21
C ARG A 159 8.83 17.41 -23.86
N ILE A 160 9.88 16.89 -23.22
CA ILE A 160 10.60 15.68 -23.68
C ILE A 160 9.64 14.47 -23.61
N VAL A 161 8.94 14.29 -22.50
CA VAL A 161 7.94 13.23 -22.33
C VAL A 161 6.86 13.29 -23.40
N ASP A 162 6.33 14.48 -23.71
CA ASP A 162 5.27 14.67 -24.70
C ASP A 162 5.76 14.33 -26.12
N SER A 163 6.94 14.83 -26.51
CA SER A 163 7.51 14.51 -27.83
C SER A 163 7.84 13.03 -27.97
N GLU A 164 8.45 12.44 -26.95
CA GLU A 164 8.88 11.04 -26.97
C GLU A 164 7.69 10.06 -26.88
N SER A 165 6.64 10.39 -26.12
CA SER A 165 5.41 9.60 -26.08
C SER A 165 4.69 9.60 -27.44
N THR A 166 4.69 10.75 -28.13
CA THR A 166 4.12 10.87 -29.49
C THR A 166 4.91 10.00 -30.48
N ILE A 167 6.24 10.10 -30.48
CA ILE A 167 7.12 9.29 -31.31
C ILE A 167 6.95 7.79 -31.02
N LEU A 168 6.87 7.40 -29.75
CA LEU A 168 6.65 6.00 -29.38
C LEU A 168 5.33 5.47 -29.96
N SER A 169 4.22 6.23 -29.86
CA SER A 169 2.93 5.84 -30.41
C SER A 169 2.98 5.70 -31.95
N GLU A 170 3.64 6.64 -32.65
CA GLU A 170 3.80 6.57 -34.11
C GLU A 170 4.70 5.43 -34.61
N LYS A 171 5.75 5.07 -33.86
CA LYS A 171 6.82 4.18 -34.36
C LYS A 171 6.79 2.77 -33.77
N MET A 172 6.09 2.50 -32.66
CA MET A 172 6.22 1.22 -31.94
C MET A 172 5.88 -0.04 -32.75
N GLY A 173 4.98 0.07 -33.73
CA GLY A 173 4.64 -1.05 -34.63
C GLY A 173 5.78 -1.48 -35.54
N LEU A 174 6.78 -0.61 -35.76
CA LEU A 174 7.96 -0.83 -36.60
C LEU A 174 9.24 -1.12 -35.80
N LEU A 175 9.20 -0.97 -34.48
CA LEU A 175 10.36 -1.12 -33.59
C LEU A 175 10.45 -2.54 -33.03
N GLU A 176 11.67 -2.99 -32.76
CA GLU A 176 11.93 -4.22 -32.00
C GLU A 176 11.33 -4.15 -30.59
N SER A 177 10.89 -5.29 -30.07
CA SER A 177 10.14 -5.31 -28.80
C SER A 177 10.98 -4.90 -27.59
N SER A 178 12.30 -5.11 -27.61
CA SER A 178 13.22 -4.58 -26.57
C SER A 178 13.25 -3.06 -26.60
N ALA A 179 13.41 -2.45 -27.78
CA ALA A 179 13.46 -1.00 -27.93
C ALA A 179 12.15 -0.33 -27.47
N VAL A 180 10.99 -0.93 -27.76
CA VAL A 180 9.69 -0.43 -27.27
C VAL A 180 9.60 -0.52 -25.73
N GLU A 181 10.06 -1.62 -25.12
CA GLU A 181 10.12 -1.78 -23.65
C GLU A 181 11.08 -0.74 -23.03
N THR A 182 12.27 -0.57 -23.61
CA THR A 182 13.26 0.44 -23.18
C THR A 182 12.72 1.87 -23.25
N ILE A 183 12.11 2.25 -24.38
CA ILE A 183 11.58 3.60 -24.59
C ILE A 183 10.42 3.87 -23.64
N SER A 184 9.46 2.95 -23.55
CA SER A 184 8.29 3.07 -22.66
C SER A 184 8.69 3.23 -21.19
N ASN A 185 9.61 2.39 -20.69
CA ASN A 185 10.08 2.48 -19.31
C ASN A 185 10.78 3.83 -19.03
N ARG A 186 11.73 4.27 -19.88
CA ARG A 186 12.43 5.56 -19.66
C ARG A 186 11.50 6.78 -19.75
N ILE A 187 10.46 6.71 -20.57
CA ILE A 187 9.40 7.74 -20.60
C ILE A 187 8.60 7.78 -19.30
N GLU A 188 8.24 6.62 -18.72
CA GLU A 188 7.57 6.58 -17.41
C GLU A 188 8.49 7.03 -16.27
N ASP A 189 9.79 6.70 -16.31
CA ASP A 189 10.78 7.22 -15.36
C ASP A 189 10.86 8.77 -15.42
N LEU A 190 10.90 9.36 -16.61
CA LEU A 190 10.87 10.83 -16.77
C LEU A 190 9.56 11.45 -16.27
N LYS A 191 8.41 10.77 -16.42
CA LYS A 191 7.13 11.22 -15.84
C LYS A 191 7.19 11.22 -14.31
N ASP A 192 7.77 10.19 -13.70
CA ASP A 192 7.96 10.12 -12.25
C ASP A 192 8.94 11.21 -11.75
N ILE A 193 10.06 11.43 -12.44
CA ILE A 193 11.01 12.52 -12.14
C ILE A 193 10.30 13.88 -12.16
N SER A 194 9.52 14.15 -13.21
CA SER A 194 8.80 15.42 -13.33
C SER A 194 7.74 15.58 -12.24
N TRP A 195 7.04 14.49 -11.90
CA TRP A 195 6.02 14.46 -10.85
C TRP A 195 6.60 14.72 -9.45
N ILE A 196 7.77 14.16 -9.12
CA ILE A 196 8.46 14.46 -7.85
C ILE A 196 8.70 15.98 -7.74
N ILE A 197 9.16 16.60 -8.83
CA ILE A 197 9.42 18.04 -8.89
C ILE A 197 8.12 18.86 -8.75
N SER A 198 7.09 18.58 -9.56
CA SER A 198 5.89 19.39 -9.62
C SER A 198 4.95 19.17 -8.43
N ASN A 199 4.79 17.93 -7.97
CA ASN A 199 3.76 17.53 -7.02
C ASN A 199 4.36 17.28 -5.62
N GLU A 200 5.31 16.35 -5.49
CA GLU A 200 5.88 15.98 -4.18
C GLU A 200 6.73 17.11 -3.56
N ILE A 201 7.32 17.98 -4.39
CA ILE A 201 7.99 19.21 -3.93
C ILE A 201 7.08 20.41 -4.17
N GLY A 202 6.69 20.66 -5.42
CA GLY A 202 6.04 21.91 -5.83
C GLY A 202 4.67 22.18 -5.18
N GLN A 203 3.78 21.18 -5.13
CA GLN A 203 2.48 21.32 -4.47
C GLN A 203 2.56 21.18 -2.94
N ASN A 204 3.61 20.56 -2.41
CA ASN A 204 3.79 20.44 -0.96
C ASN A 204 4.25 21.74 -0.30
N ILE A 205 5.01 22.61 -0.97
CA ILE A 205 5.35 23.95 -0.45
C ILE A 205 4.11 24.77 -0.03
N PRO A 206 3.10 25.00 -0.89
CA PRO A 206 1.88 25.74 -0.49
C PRO A 206 1.03 24.98 0.53
N LYS A 207 0.99 23.63 0.52
CA LYS A 207 0.32 22.85 1.57
C LYS A 207 0.98 23.06 2.95
N VAL A 208 2.31 23.05 3.01
CA VAL A 208 3.09 23.33 4.23
C VAL A 208 2.88 24.78 4.70
N ASN A 209 2.92 25.77 3.80
CA ASN A 209 2.57 27.16 4.13
C ASN A 209 1.17 27.28 4.73
N ASN A 210 0.18 26.58 4.17
CA ASN A 210 -1.19 26.60 4.67
C ASN A 210 -1.31 25.99 6.08
N LEU A 211 -0.52 24.95 6.42
CA LEU A 211 -0.48 24.37 7.77
C LEU A 211 0.24 25.26 8.79
N ILE A 212 1.27 25.99 8.37
CA ILE A 212 1.99 26.97 9.23
C ILE A 212 1.11 28.20 9.52
N GLY A 213 0.24 28.58 8.58
CA GLY A 213 -0.67 29.72 8.74
C GLY A 213 -0.06 31.10 8.43
N THR A 214 1.20 31.18 8.02
CA THR A 214 1.88 32.43 7.61
C THR A 214 2.09 32.48 6.09
N SER A 215 1.90 33.65 5.49
CA SER A 215 2.18 33.90 4.05
C SER A 215 3.66 34.00 3.71
N ASP A 216 4.50 34.22 4.71
CA ASP A 216 5.89 34.64 4.52
C ASP A 216 6.81 33.45 4.82
N ASN A 217 7.68 33.09 3.87
CA ASN A 217 8.58 31.92 3.95
C ASN A 217 9.75 32.10 4.96
N ASN A 218 9.53 32.84 6.05
CA ASN A 218 10.51 33.15 7.11
C ASN A 218 10.42 32.20 8.32
N SER A 219 9.68 31.09 8.20
CA SER A 219 9.55 30.06 9.24
C SER A 219 10.89 29.39 9.56
N SER A 220 11.07 28.94 10.80
CA SER A 220 12.30 28.26 11.22
C SER A 220 12.45 26.90 10.53
N PHE A 221 13.70 26.44 10.37
CA PHE A 221 14.02 25.11 9.85
C PHE A 221 13.23 23.99 10.55
N TYR A 222 13.16 24.03 11.89
CA TYR A 222 12.40 23.06 12.69
C TYR A 222 10.90 23.10 12.37
N ALA A 223 10.29 24.28 12.31
CA ALA A 223 8.87 24.40 12.02
C ALA A 223 8.53 23.87 10.62
N VAL A 224 9.28 24.26 9.58
CA VAL A 224 9.06 23.78 8.21
C VAL A 224 9.24 22.26 8.12
N THR A 225 10.26 21.71 8.77
CA THR A 225 10.52 20.26 8.81
C THR A 225 9.39 19.48 9.49
N ILE A 226 8.89 19.97 10.64
CA ILE A 226 7.75 19.35 11.30
C ILE A 226 6.48 19.42 10.44
N TYR A 227 6.13 20.59 9.90
CA TYR A 227 4.92 20.73 9.08
C TYR A 227 5.01 19.99 7.74
N LYS A 228 6.20 19.83 7.16
CA LYS A 228 6.46 18.93 6.03
C LYS A 228 6.16 17.47 6.42
N ASN A 229 6.70 16.98 7.52
CA ASN A 229 6.46 15.61 8.00
C ASN A 229 4.99 15.35 8.34
N ILE A 230 4.29 16.33 8.94
CA ILE A 230 2.83 16.29 9.15
C ILE A 230 2.09 16.24 7.81
N ASN A 231 2.48 17.07 6.83
CA ASN A 231 1.87 17.08 5.51
C ASN A 231 2.06 15.76 4.76
N ALA A 232 3.23 15.11 4.88
CA ALA A 232 3.49 13.79 4.30
C ALA A 232 2.54 12.72 4.87
N VAL A 233 2.28 12.71 6.19
CA VAL A 233 1.25 11.85 6.79
C VAL A 233 -0.14 12.20 6.26
N LEU A 234 -0.51 13.49 6.18
CA LEU A 234 -1.84 13.88 5.74
C LEU A 234 -2.08 13.55 4.25
N ASN A 235 -1.10 13.75 3.37
CA ASN A 235 -1.15 13.29 1.98
C ASN A 235 -1.26 11.74 1.91
N SER A 236 -0.57 11.02 2.78
CA SER A 236 -0.66 9.55 2.86
C SER A 236 -2.05 9.10 3.33
N MET A 237 -2.66 9.82 4.28
CA MET A 237 -4.05 9.59 4.69
C MET A 237 -5.03 9.90 3.55
N ASP A 238 -4.87 11.01 2.81
CA ASP A 238 -5.71 11.33 1.63
C ASP A 238 -5.72 10.17 0.61
N ARG A 239 -4.60 9.47 0.44
CA ARG A 239 -4.45 8.29 -0.45
C ARG A 239 -4.94 6.96 0.14
N LEU A 240 -5.17 6.90 1.46
CA LEU A 240 -5.71 5.71 2.16
C LEU A 240 -7.20 5.87 2.53
N GLU A 241 -7.75 7.08 2.45
CA GLU A 241 -9.14 7.41 2.73
C GLU A 241 -10.12 6.99 1.62
N VAL A 242 -9.62 6.36 0.55
CA VAL A 242 -10.30 6.03 -0.74
C VAL A 242 -11.59 5.21 -0.67
N ARG A 243 -12.09 4.90 0.53
CA ARG A 243 -13.31 4.11 0.80
C ARG A 243 -14.25 4.77 1.83
N GLY A 244 -14.20 6.09 2.04
CA GLY A 244 -15.17 6.84 2.85
C GLY A 244 -15.11 6.48 4.34
N ARG A 245 -14.11 7.02 5.04
CA ARG A 245 -13.78 6.65 6.43
C ARG A 245 -14.72 7.35 7.41
N ASP A 246 -15.23 6.60 8.38
CA ASP A 246 -16.14 7.15 9.39
C ASP A 246 -15.44 8.06 10.40
N SER A 247 -14.13 7.90 10.57
CA SER A 247 -13.34 8.72 11.47
C SER A 247 -11.86 8.69 11.13
N ALA A 248 -11.17 9.78 11.41
CA ALA A 248 -9.73 9.91 11.22
C ALA A 248 -9.10 10.66 12.40
N GLY A 249 -7.93 10.20 12.81
CA GLY A 249 -7.20 10.83 13.91
C GLY A 249 -5.70 10.79 13.71
N ILE A 250 -5.03 11.77 14.30
CA ILE A 250 -3.59 11.98 14.20
C ILE A 250 -3.07 12.48 15.55
N SER A 251 -2.00 11.84 16.03
CA SER A 251 -1.27 12.24 17.22
C SER A 251 0.16 12.66 16.86
N LEU A 252 0.53 13.83 17.33
CA LEU A 252 1.86 14.42 17.21
C LEU A 252 2.53 14.31 18.58
N MET A 253 3.61 13.53 18.71
CA MET A 253 4.37 13.43 19.95
C MET A 253 5.73 14.09 19.77
N PHE A 254 6.02 15.11 20.58
CA PHE A 254 7.29 15.82 20.62
C PHE A 254 8.01 15.49 21.93
N VAL A 255 9.33 15.32 21.87
CA VAL A 255 10.19 15.11 23.04
C VAL A 255 11.21 16.23 23.10
N LEU A 256 11.23 16.99 24.20
CA LEU A 256 12.11 18.13 24.40
C LEU A 256 12.96 17.93 25.65
N ASP A 257 14.15 18.52 25.66
CA ASP A 257 14.91 18.69 26.90
C ASP A 257 14.12 19.59 27.87
N ALA A 258 14.18 19.31 29.18
CA ALA A 258 13.46 20.11 30.17
C ALA A 258 13.80 21.61 30.11
N GLY A 259 15.02 21.97 29.68
CA GLY A 259 15.43 23.36 29.45
C GLY A 259 14.66 24.06 28.32
N GLU A 260 14.39 23.37 27.21
CA GLU A 260 13.59 23.92 26.10
C GLU A 260 12.10 23.93 26.44
N TYR A 261 11.59 22.88 27.09
CA TYR A 261 10.21 22.86 27.60
C TYR A 261 9.92 24.05 28.54
N ASN A 262 10.85 24.39 29.43
CA ASN A 262 10.72 25.55 30.32
C ASN A 262 10.69 26.90 29.57
N LYS A 263 11.23 26.98 28.34
CA LYS A 263 11.11 28.18 27.48
C LYS A 263 9.75 28.19 26.76
N PHE A 264 9.33 27.03 26.24
CA PHE A 264 8.00 26.83 25.67
C PHE A 264 6.90 27.23 26.65
N GLU A 265 6.95 26.77 27.90
CA GLU A 265 5.96 27.12 28.94
C GLU A 265 5.91 28.64 29.23
N LYS A 266 7.06 29.32 29.21
CA LYS A 266 7.13 30.79 29.35
C LYS A 266 6.51 31.54 28.17
N GLU A 267 6.75 31.09 26.94
CA GLU A 267 6.12 31.69 25.75
C GLU A 267 4.60 31.42 25.72
N ILE A 268 4.15 30.22 26.13
CA ILE A 268 2.73 29.89 26.33
C ILE A 268 2.08 30.84 27.35
N ALA A 269 2.74 31.12 28.49
CA ALA A 269 2.25 32.06 29.49
C ALA A 269 2.18 33.50 28.95
N LYS A 270 3.23 33.96 28.27
CA LYS A 270 3.31 35.28 27.62
C LYS A 270 2.26 35.49 26.53
N LYS A 271 1.95 34.44 25.76
CA LYS A 271 0.87 34.40 24.75
C LYS A 271 -0.53 34.18 25.37
N LYS A 272 -0.64 34.10 26.71
CA LYS A 272 -1.89 33.87 27.47
C LYS A 272 -2.59 32.53 27.20
N LEU A 273 -1.86 31.52 26.70
CA LEU A 273 -2.38 30.19 26.34
C LEU A 273 -2.31 29.17 27.50
N ALA A 274 -1.73 29.53 28.66
CA ALA A 274 -1.55 28.62 29.78
C ALA A 274 -2.85 27.98 30.32
N LYS A 275 -3.97 28.72 30.28
CA LYS A 275 -5.29 28.18 30.65
C LYS A 275 -5.71 27.08 29.67
N THR A 276 -5.65 27.37 28.36
CA THR A 276 -5.97 26.42 27.28
C THR A 276 -5.09 25.18 27.32
N LEU A 277 -3.79 25.34 27.59
CA LEU A 277 -2.86 24.20 27.75
C LEU A 277 -3.33 23.28 28.89
N LYS A 278 -3.65 23.86 30.06
CA LYS A 278 -4.15 23.11 31.22
C LYS A 278 -5.47 22.38 30.91
N GLU A 279 -6.43 23.08 30.31
CA GLU A 279 -7.75 22.52 29.94
C GLU A 279 -7.64 21.37 28.94
N ARG A 280 -6.74 21.46 27.94
CA ARG A 280 -6.48 20.37 26.99
C ARG A 280 -5.76 19.18 27.62
N SER A 281 -4.89 19.43 28.61
CA SER A 281 -4.12 18.41 29.33
C SER A 281 -4.90 17.63 30.40
N GLY A 282 -6.02 18.19 30.87
CA GLY A 282 -6.81 17.67 32.00
C GLY A 282 -8.07 16.91 31.59
N ARG A 283 -8.13 16.34 30.38
CA ARG A 283 -9.29 15.57 29.89
C ARG A 283 -9.13 14.09 30.21
N ASP A 284 -10.23 13.45 30.61
CA ASP A 284 -10.26 12.01 30.90
C ASP A 284 -10.18 11.17 29.62
N ILE A 285 -10.95 11.55 28.60
CA ILE A 285 -10.99 10.89 27.28
C ILE A 285 -10.09 11.63 26.28
N LEU A 286 -9.34 10.87 25.47
CA LEU A 286 -8.55 11.41 24.36
C LEU A 286 -9.44 11.86 23.19
N LEU A 287 -9.89 13.11 23.26
CA LEU A 287 -10.74 13.78 22.28
C LEU A 287 -9.94 14.70 21.33
N ASN A 288 -10.60 15.28 20.33
CA ASN A 288 -10.02 16.24 19.39
C ASN A 288 -9.52 17.49 20.13
N GLY A 289 -8.30 17.94 19.79
CA GLY A 289 -7.59 18.96 20.55
C GLY A 289 -7.13 18.47 21.93
N GLY A 290 -7.18 17.16 22.22
CA GLY A 290 -6.60 16.57 23.40
C GLY A 290 -5.09 16.81 23.45
N LEU A 291 -4.55 16.87 24.67
CA LEU A 291 -3.13 17.08 24.91
C LEU A 291 -2.68 16.22 26.10
N SER A 292 -1.44 15.75 26.09
CA SER A 292 -0.82 15.07 27.24
C SER A 292 0.61 15.53 27.41
N ILE A 293 1.03 15.74 28.66
CA ILE A 293 2.39 16.12 29.03
C ILE A 293 2.92 15.04 29.96
N GLY A 294 4.05 14.45 29.59
CA GLY A 294 4.72 13.40 30.37
C GLY A 294 6.18 13.76 30.60
N LYS A 295 6.72 13.41 31.76
CA LYS A 295 8.15 13.58 32.06
C LYS A 295 8.81 12.21 32.12
N THR A 296 9.99 12.09 31.52
CA THR A 296 10.83 10.89 31.62
C THR A 296 12.28 11.30 31.82
N THR A 297 13.10 10.33 32.21
CA THR A 297 14.53 10.51 32.43
C THR A 297 15.25 9.51 31.54
N GLU A 298 16.22 9.98 30.75
CA GLU A 298 17.03 9.08 29.93
C GLU A 298 17.97 8.22 30.77
N LYS A 299 18.53 7.18 30.15
CA LYS A 299 19.58 6.36 30.76
C LYS A 299 20.85 7.17 31.09
N SER A 300 21.05 8.34 30.47
CA SER A 300 22.09 9.32 30.80
C SER A 300 21.82 10.13 32.08
N GLY A 301 20.57 10.14 32.55
CA GLY A 301 20.10 11.01 33.64
C GLY A 301 19.45 12.32 33.17
N ASP A 302 19.42 12.60 31.85
CA ASP A 302 18.81 13.82 31.32
C ASP A 302 17.29 13.82 31.47
N SER A 303 16.72 14.95 31.92
CA SER A 303 15.27 15.10 32.07
C SER A 303 14.63 15.54 30.75
N LEU A 304 13.76 14.68 30.23
CA LEU A 304 12.94 14.94 29.06
C LEU A 304 11.50 15.31 29.45
N VAL A 305 10.87 16.12 28.61
CA VAL A 305 9.44 16.40 28.67
C VAL A 305 8.83 16.12 27.31
N SER A 306 7.84 15.24 27.28
CA SER A 306 7.09 14.89 26.09
C SER A 306 5.75 15.61 26.08
N VAL A 307 5.41 16.18 24.94
CA VAL A 307 4.11 16.82 24.69
C VAL A 307 3.47 16.09 23.52
N ALA A 308 2.33 15.45 23.76
CA ALA A 308 1.53 14.78 22.74
C ALA A 308 0.25 15.59 22.48
N LEU A 309 0.03 16.00 21.23
CA LEU A 309 -1.20 16.64 20.76
C LEU A 309 -1.99 15.67 19.91
N VAL A 310 -3.32 15.73 19.96
CA VAL A 310 -4.19 14.82 19.23
C VAL A 310 -5.33 15.59 18.56
N TYR A 311 -5.53 15.29 17.28
CA TYR A 311 -6.64 15.81 16.47
C TYR A 311 -7.46 14.64 15.95
N LYS A 312 -8.78 14.75 15.99
CA LYS A 312 -9.71 13.68 15.63
C LYS A 312 -10.95 14.25 14.96
N VAL A 313 -11.57 13.44 14.13
CA VAL A 313 -12.89 13.69 13.54
C VAL A 313 -13.61 12.36 13.42
N ALA A 314 -14.92 12.37 13.67
CA ALA A 314 -15.81 11.27 13.37
C ALA A 314 -17.07 11.82 12.70
N ALA A 315 -17.44 11.26 11.56
CA ALA A 315 -18.58 11.62 10.75
C ALA A 315 -19.12 10.36 10.07
N GLU A 316 -20.36 9.97 10.40
CA GLU A 316 -21.03 8.82 9.78
C GLU A 316 -21.27 9.00 8.27
N ILE A 317 -21.30 10.25 7.81
CA ILE A 317 -21.51 10.64 6.41
C ILE A 317 -20.55 11.79 6.08
N GLY A 318 -19.81 11.66 4.98
CA GLY A 318 -18.88 12.68 4.48
C GLY A 318 -18.38 12.37 3.07
N SER A 319 -17.63 13.30 2.49
CA SER A 319 -17.00 13.18 1.17
C SER A 319 -15.51 12.78 1.30
N LEU A 320 -14.95 12.19 0.24
CA LEU A 320 -13.54 11.78 0.21
C LEU A 320 -12.60 13.00 0.32
N GLY A 321 -11.89 13.08 1.45
CA GLY A 321 -11.01 14.18 1.85
C GLY A 321 -11.58 15.09 2.93
N ASP A 322 -12.85 14.97 3.33
CA ASP A 322 -13.47 15.86 4.34
C ASP A 322 -12.80 15.69 5.70
N ASN A 323 -12.50 14.45 6.11
CA ASN A 323 -11.82 14.18 7.38
C ASN A 323 -10.41 14.80 7.40
N ILE A 324 -9.62 14.62 6.34
CA ILE A 324 -8.25 15.13 6.30
C ILE A 324 -8.25 16.65 6.14
N ASN A 325 -9.20 17.24 5.42
CA ASN A 325 -9.44 18.69 5.41
C ASN A 325 -9.78 19.23 6.80
N PHE A 326 -10.60 18.52 7.59
CA PHE A 326 -10.85 18.88 8.99
C PHE A 326 -9.55 18.82 9.81
N LEU A 327 -8.77 17.74 9.72
CA LEU A 327 -7.51 17.61 10.45
C LEU A 327 -6.49 18.71 10.05
N ARG A 328 -6.34 19.01 8.76
CA ARG A 328 -5.54 20.13 8.23
C ARG A 328 -5.99 21.47 8.85
N ASN A 329 -7.30 21.71 8.96
CA ASN A 329 -7.84 22.91 9.59
C ASN A 329 -7.63 22.96 11.11
N GLN A 330 -7.73 21.83 11.83
CA GLN A 330 -7.43 21.80 13.27
C GLN A 330 -5.94 22.12 13.54
N ILE A 331 -5.05 21.48 12.78
CA ILE A 331 -3.58 21.65 12.89
C ILE A 331 -3.18 23.10 12.58
N LYS A 332 -3.73 23.68 11.51
CA LYS A 332 -3.49 25.08 11.10
C LYS A 332 -3.84 26.11 12.18
N ASN A 333 -4.91 25.86 12.94
CA ASN A 333 -5.44 26.83 13.92
C ASN A 333 -4.96 26.55 15.36
N ASP A 334 -4.00 25.64 15.57
CA ASP A 334 -3.49 25.31 16.90
C ASP A 334 -2.25 26.13 17.28
N HIS A 335 -2.48 27.27 17.93
CA HIS A 335 -1.41 28.14 18.43
C HIS A 335 -0.49 27.48 19.48
N ILE A 336 -0.89 26.38 20.13
CA ILE A 336 0.02 25.65 21.03
C ILE A 336 1.01 24.83 20.19
N LEU A 337 0.55 24.21 19.10
CA LEU A 337 1.42 23.54 18.13
C LEU A 337 2.38 24.52 17.46
N GLU A 338 1.85 25.65 16.94
CA GLU A 338 2.63 26.74 16.31
C GLU A 338 3.83 27.16 17.16
N ILE A 339 3.62 27.36 18.47
CA ILE A 339 4.67 27.71 19.41
C ILE A 339 5.60 26.50 19.67
N LEU A 340 5.05 25.30 19.88
CA LEU A 340 5.84 24.11 20.22
C LEU A 340 6.86 23.74 19.14
N VAL A 341 6.46 23.74 17.86
CA VAL A 341 7.34 23.36 16.73
C VAL A 341 8.45 24.38 16.44
N SER A 342 8.37 25.58 17.02
CA SER A 342 9.42 26.59 16.94
C SER A 342 10.64 26.26 17.83
N PHE A 343 10.48 25.38 18.83
CA PHE A 343 11.55 24.96 19.73
C PHE A 343 12.30 23.74 19.22
N PRO A 344 13.60 23.61 19.53
CA PRO A 344 14.34 22.37 19.31
C PRO A 344 13.70 21.21 20.09
N HIS A 345 13.42 20.13 19.37
CA HIS A 345 12.99 18.84 19.91
C HIS A 345 14.11 17.82 19.68
N LYS A 346 14.20 16.84 20.58
CA LYS A 346 15.10 15.69 20.44
C LYS A 346 14.52 14.68 19.46
N TYR A 347 13.24 14.37 19.63
CA TYR A 347 12.49 13.39 18.83
C TYR A 347 11.09 13.93 18.49
N HIS A 348 10.55 13.51 17.34
CA HIS A 348 9.13 13.67 17.02
C HIS A 348 8.57 12.44 16.29
N THR A 349 7.33 12.08 16.59
CA THR A 349 6.60 11.01 15.90
C THR A 349 5.21 11.49 15.52
N VAL A 350 4.80 11.20 14.30
CA VAL A 350 3.44 11.43 13.79
C VAL A 350 2.78 10.07 13.61
N SER A 351 1.73 9.78 14.37
CA SER A 351 0.98 8.52 14.27
C SER A 351 -0.48 8.82 13.94
N SER A 352 -1.04 8.23 12.89
CA SER A 352 -2.41 8.48 12.45
C SER A 352 -3.16 7.20 12.06
N HIS A 353 -4.48 7.33 11.94
CA HIS A 353 -5.35 6.25 11.52
C HIS A 353 -6.57 6.79 10.78
N THR A 354 -7.08 5.99 9.85
CA THR A 354 -8.41 6.17 9.28
C THR A 354 -9.24 4.92 9.58
N ARG A 355 -10.27 5.08 10.39
CA ARG A 355 -11.07 3.97 10.94
C ARG A 355 -12.24 3.63 10.03
N TRP A 356 -12.59 2.34 10.09
CA TRP A 356 -13.86 1.76 9.73
C TRP A 356 -14.33 1.03 10.98
N ALA A 357 -15.49 1.39 11.51
CA ALA A 357 -16.02 0.85 12.75
C ALA A 357 -16.51 -0.59 12.54
N SER A 358 -15.66 -1.56 12.85
CA SER A 358 -16.02 -2.97 13.06
C SER A 358 -16.58 -3.17 14.48
N VAL A 359 -15.81 -2.75 15.49
CA VAL A 359 -16.18 -2.81 16.91
C VAL A 359 -16.25 -1.41 17.52
N GLY A 360 -17.39 -1.07 18.11
CA GLY A 360 -17.64 0.20 18.80
C GLY A 360 -18.16 1.32 17.89
N ALA A 361 -18.90 2.26 18.48
CA ALA A 361 -19.63 3.32 17.77
C ALA A 361 -18.72 4.25 16.92
N ILE A 362 -19.33 4.94 15.94
CA ILE A 362 -18.69 6.01 15.17
C ILE A 362 -18.73 7.29 16.01
N THR A 363 -17.75 7.47 16.89
CA THR A 363 -17.62 8.69 17.71
C THR A 363 -16.15 9.09 17.87
N GLU A 364 -15.90 10.36 18.19
CA GLU A 364 -14.56 10.89 18.41
C GLU A 364 -13.78 10.16 19.52
N ALA A 365 -14.49 9.66 20.55
CA ALA A 365 -13.91 8.86 21.62
C ALA A 365 -13.40 7.47 21.14
N ASN A 366 -14.03 6.92 20.10
CA ASN A 366 -13.68 5.63 19.48
C ASN A 366 -12.74 5.78 18.28
N CYS A 367 -12.56 6.99 17.75
CA CYS A 367 -11.58 7.30 16.73
C CYS A 367 -10.16 7.07 17.27
N HIS A 368 -9.30 6.39 16.51
CA HIS A 368 -7.91 6.11 16.90
C HIS A 368 -7.00 7.34 16.62
N PRO A 369 -5.92 7.57 17.38
CA PRO A 369 -5.43 6.71 18.46
C PRO A 369 -6.27 6.78 19.74
N VAL A 370 -6.28 5.70 20.51
CA VAL A 370 -6.82 5.67 21.89
C VAL A 370 -5.68 5.59 22.91
N ASP A 371 -5.94 5.99 24.15
CA ASP A 371 -4.95 5.99 25.24
C ASP A 371 -5.28 5.00 26.38
N GLY A 372 -4.42 4.95 27.40
CA GLY A 372 -4.63 4.15 28.62
C GLY A 372 -5.58 4.77 29.67
N ASN A 373 -6.08 6.01 29.47
CA ASN A 373 -6.78 6.73 30.54
C ASN A 373 -7.97 5.95 31.09
N LYS A 374 -8.04 5.84 32.42
CA LYS A 374 -9.13 5.20 33.16
C LYS A 374 -10.27 6.20 33.37
N ALA A 375 -11.49 5.69 33.62
CA ALA A 375 -12.67 6.54 33.84
C ALA A 375 -12.67 7.27 35.21
N GLU A 376 -11.73 6.96 36.11
CA GLU A 376 -11.64 7.52 37.45
C GLU A 376 -10.51 8.54 37.59
N PHE A 377 -10.86 9.71 38.13
CA PHE A 377 -9.96 10.84 38.36
C PHE A 377 -8.78 10.47 39.27
N GLY A 378 -7.57 10.84 38.85
CA GLY A 378 -6.39 10.87 39.72
C GLY A 378 -5.60 9.57 39.88
N LEU A 379 -5.97 8.49 39.19
CA LEU A 379 -5.11 7.30 39.11
C LEU A 379 -3.83 7.59 38.29
N TRP A 380 -2.73 6.99 38.72
CA TRP A 380 -1.36 7.29 38.25
C TRP A 380 -1.18 7.03 36.74
N LYS A 381 -1.04 8.10 35.93
CA LYS A 381 -0.49 8.00 34.56
C LYS A 381 0.98 7.63 34.63
N ARG A 382 1.34 6.39 34.27
CA ARG A 382 2.75 5.98 34.15
C ARG A 382 3.46 6.69 32.99
N GLY A 383 2.75 6.98 31.91
CA GLY A 383 3.26 7.68 30.74
C GLY A 383 2.15 8.00 29.74
N ILE A 384 2.55 8.53 28.59
CA ILE A 384 1.70 8.70 27.40
C ILE A 384 1.81 7.42 26.59
N ILE A 385 0.69 6.73 26.35
CA ILE A 385 0.59 5.57 25.47
C ILE A 385 -0.57 5.84 24.53
N HIS A 386 -0.29 5.99 23.23
CA HIS A 386 -1.31 6.19 22.20
C HIS A 386 -1.22 5.04 21.19
N VAL A 387 -2.35 4.38 20.91
CA VAL A 387 -2.43 3.15 20.12
C VAL A 387 -3.42 3.29 18.96
N CYS A 388 -3.03 2.82 17.78
CA CYS A 388 -3.90 2.56 16.64
C CYS A 388 -3.95 1.05 16.36
N LEU A 389 -5.15 0.51 16.12
CA LEU A 389 -5.38 -0.84 15.64
C LEU A 389 -6.03 -0.81 14.25
N ASN A 390 -5.63 -1.78 13.42
CA ASN A 390 -6.33 -2.22 12.23
C ASN A 390 -6.53 -3.74 12.34
N GLY A 391 -7.70 -4.23 11.97
CA GLY A 391 -8.24 -5.51 12.45
C GLY A 391 -8.95 -5.40 13.79
N ASP A 392 -9.28 -6.55 14.37
CA ASP A 392 -10.10 -6.69 15.57
C ASP A 392 -9.37 -7.53 16.63
N ILE A 393 -9.64 -7.28 17.91
CA ILE A 393 -9.20 -8.15 19.02
C ILE A 393 -10.36 -9.09 19.40
N ASP A 394 -10.34 -10.32 18.90
CA ASP A 394 -11.48 -11.26 18.99
C ASP A 394 -11.91 -11.53 20.45
N ASN A 395 -10.95 -11.61 21.37
CA ASN A 395 -11.19 -11.89 22.79
C ASN A 395 -11.38 -10.62 23.67
N TYR A 396 -11.61 -9.44 23.09
CA TYR A 396 -11.67 -8.17 23.86
C TYR A 396 -12.72 -8.17 24.97
N HIS A 397 -13.85 -8.86 24.80
CA HIS A 397 -14.90 -8.98 25.82
C HIS A 397 -14.41 -9.69 27.08
N GLU A 398 -13.58 -10.73 26.93
CA GLU A 398 -13.03 -11.49 28.06
C GLU A 398 -12.00 -10.68 28.81
N LEU A 399 -11.08 -10.03 28.07
CA LEU A 399 -10.07 -9.13 28.60
C LEU A 399 -10.70 -7.92 29.32
N LYS A 400 -11.76 -7.33 28.76
CA LYS A 400 -12.53 -6.26 29.42
C LYS A 400 -13.14 -6.74 30.73
N LYS A 401 -13.74 -7.94 30.75
CA LYS A 401 -14.32 -8.54 31.95
C LYS A 401 -13.26 -8.85 33.02
N GLU A 402 -12.07 -9.31 32.63
CA GLU A 402 -10.92 -9.47 33.54
C GLU A 402 -10.55 -8.11 34.17
N TYR A 403 -10.37 -7.07 33.34
CA TYR A 403 -10.02 -5.72 33.77
C TYR A 403 -11.04 -5.11 34.75
N GLU A 404 -12.34 -5.27 34.46
CA GLU A 404 -13.45 -4.82 35.31
C GLU A 404 -13.54 -5.64 36.62
N SER A 405 -13.28 -6.96 36.57
CA SER A 405 -13.24 -7.80 37.78
C SER A 405 -12.11 -7.42 38.74
N GLY A 406 -11.05 -6.77 38.24
CA GLY A 406 -9.98 -6.18 39.03
C GLY A 406 -10.34 -4.87 39.74
N GLY A 407 -11.61 -4.46 39.71
CA GLY A 407 -12.09 -3.22 40.36
C GLY A 407 -11.78 -1.94 39.58
N ASN A 408 -11.46 -2.04 38.29
CA ASN A 408 -11.29 -0.88 37.42
C ASN A 408 -12.57 -0.63 36.61
N SER A 409 -12.80 0.61 36.19
CA SER A 409 -13.92 0.99 35.32
C SER A 409 -13.48 1.26 33.88
N PHE A 410 -14.25 0.77 32.91
CA PHE A 410 -14.13 1.11 31.49
C PHE A 410 -14.99 2.35 31.19
N CYS A 411 -14.46 3.33 30.47
CA CYS A 411 -15.23 4.53 30.10
C CYS A 411 -16.38 4.15 29.15
N SER A 412 -17.62 4.53 29.48
CA SER A 412 -18.83 4.18 28.71
C SER A 412 -18.81 4.65 27.25
N ASP A 413 -18.16 5.79 27.00
CA ASP A 413 -18.16 6.46 25.70
C ASP A 413 -17.18 5.77 24.73
N ILE A 414 -16.26 4.96 25.27
CA ILE A 414 -15.33 4.13 24.52
C ILE A 414 -15.89 2.72 24.46
N THR A 415 -16.20 2.27 23.25
CA THR A 415 -16.82 0.98 22.92
C THR A 415 -15.99 0.16 21.93
N THR A 416 -14.92 0.72 21.34
CA THR A 416 -13.93 -0.04 20.56
C THR A 416 -13.11 -0.97 21.45
N ASP A 417 -12.90 -2.18 20.94
CA ASP A 417 -11.92 -3.16 21.37
C ASP A 417 -10.52 -2.57 21.55
N THR A 418 -10.06 -1.70 20.65
CA THR A 418 -8.71 -1.08 20.64
C THR A 418 -8.29 -0.50 21.99
N LYS A 419 -9.24 -0.01 22.79
CA LYS A 419 -8.99 0.53 24.14
C LYS A 419 -8.44 -0.51 25.11
N ILE A 420 -8.63 -1.81 24.86
CA ILE A 420 -8.04 -2.89 25.67
C ILE A 420 -6.51 -2.94 25.53
N ILE A 421 -5.96 -2.50 24.39
CA ILE A 421 -4.52 -2.61 24.11
C ILE A 421 -3.68 -1.79 25.10
N PRO A 422 -3.87 -0.47 25.25
CA PRO A 422 -3.12 0.30 26.25
C PRO A 422 -3.41 -0.14 27.69
N LEU A 423 -4.60 -0.66 27.99
CA LEU A 423 -4.94 -1.17 29.33
C LEU A 423 -4.19 -2.47 29.68
N GLN A 424 -3.99 -3.40 28.74
CA GLN A 424 -3.15 -4.58 28.97
C GLN A 424 -1.66 -4.23 29.05
N ILE A 425 -1.20 -3.22 28.30
CA ILE A 425 0.17 -2.70 28.44
C ILE A 425 0.36 -2.11 29.85
N GLU A 426 -0.60 -1.32 30.35
CA GLU A 426 -0.58 -0.84 31.73
C GLU A 426 -0.65 -1.96 32.77
N LYS A 427 -1.41 -3.03 32.53
CA LYS A 427 -1.46 -4.23 33.39
C LYS A 427 -0.07 -4.85 33.57
N TYR A 428 0.72 -4.96 32.50
CA TYR A 428 2.09 -5.49 32.57
C TYR A 428 3.10 -4.50 33.14
N LEU A 429 3.00 -3.20 32.82
CA LEU A 429 3.81 -2.16 33.49
C LEU A 429 3.57 -2.20 35.01
N ASN A 430 2.32 -2.37 35.44
CA ASN A 430 1.96 -2.48 36.86
C ASN A 430 2.49 -3.74 37.56
N LYS A 431 2.81 -4.81 36.81
CA LYS A 431 3.54 -5.99 37.30
C LYS A 431 5.07 -5.78 37.39
N GLY A 432 5.59 -4.64 36.95
CA GLY A 432 7.01 -4.28 37.04
C GLY A 432 7.84 -4.57 35.79
N PHE A 433 7.22 -4.96 34.68
CA PHE A 433 7.90 -5.08 33.39
C PHE A 433 8.23 -3.69 32.80
N ASP A 434 9.26 -3.61 31.96
CA ASP A 434 9.51 -2.42 31.15
C ASP A 434 8.48 -2.30 30.00
N ILE A 435 8.52 -1.20 29.25
CA ILE A 435 7.52 -0.93 28.19
C ILE A 435 7.65 -1.88 26.99
N GLU A 436 8.85 -2.34 26.66
CA GLU A 436 9.05 -3.29 25.57
C GLU A 436 8.43 -4.64 25.92
N GLU A 437 8.74 -5.16 27.10
CA GLU A 437 8.21 -6.43 27.58
C GLU A 437 6.71 -6.34 27.89
N SER A 438 6.23 -5.19 28.37
CA SER A 438 4.80 -4.95 28.59
C SER A 438 4.01 -4.91 27.29
N PHE A 439 4.57 -4.31 26.23
CA PHE A 439 3.99 -4.35 24.89
C PHE A 439 3.95 -5.78 24.34
N ARG A 440 5.08 -6.51 24.42
CA ARG A 440 5.15 -7.91 23.98
C ARG A 440 4.16 -8.80 24.72
N LEU A 441 4.07 -8.70 26.05
CA LEU A 441 3.14 -9.48 26.85
C LEU A 441 1.68 -9.12 26.52
N ALA A 442 1.36 -7.83 26.37
CA ALA A 442 0.01 -7.42 25.97
C ALA A 442 -0.40 -8.00 24.60
N VAL A 443 0.47 -7.98 23.58
CA VAL A 443 0.10 -8.54 22.27
C VAL A 443 0.04 -10.08 22.22
N ASN A 444 0.59 -10.77 23.23
CA ASN A 444 0.38 -12.20 23.42
C ASN A 444 -0.99 -12.53 24.04
N ASP A 445 -1.60 -11.60 24.79
CA ASP A 445 -2.96 -11.77 25.34
C ASP A 445 -4.05 -11.70 24.24
N PHE A 446 -3.74 -11.27 23.02
CA PHE A 446 -4.71 -11.00 21.96
C PHE A 446 -4.93 -12.17 20.98
N GLU A 447 -6.20 -12.49 20.77
CA GLU A 447 -6.69 -13.39 19.73
C GLU A 447 -7.20 -12.60 18.50
N GLY A 448 -7.28 -13.29 17.36
CA GLY A 448 -7.64 -12.69 16.07
C GLY A 448 -6.45 -12.30 15.19
N SER A 449 -6.69 -11.38 14.25
CA SER A 449 -5.67 -10.85 13.34
C SER A 449 -5.61 -9.33 13.42
N HIS A 450 -4.44 -8.83 13.85
CA HIS A 450 -4.26 -7.45 14.24
C HIS A 450 -2.96 -6.85 13.70
N ALA A 451 -3.07 -5.57 13.38
CA ALA A 451 -2.00 -4.67 12.96
C ALA A 451 -2.01 -3.47 13.92
N ILE A 452 -1.10 -3.46 14.89
CA ILE A 452 -1.05 -2.49 15.99
C ILE A 452 0.14 -1.55 15.82
N SER A 453 -0.10 -0.25 15.96
CA SER A 453 0.93 0.79 16.09
C SER A 453 0.79 1.49 17.43
N MET A 454 1.90 1.63 18.17
CA MET A 454 1.96 2.39 19.42
C MET A 454 3.16 3.35 19.41
N HIS A 455 2.92 4.61 19.76
CA HIS A 455 3.98 5.54 20.18
C HIS A 455 3.77 5.96 21.64
N THR A 456 4.88 6.12 22.37
CA THR A 456 4.88 6.33 23.81
C THR A 456 6.09 7.16 24.24
N ASN A 457 5.96 7.91 25.34
CA ASN A 457 7.10 8.59 25.96
C ASN A 457 7.90 7.71 26.94
N LEU A 458 7.46 6.48 27.19
CA LEU A 458 8.13 5.55 28.12
C LEU A 458 9.44 4.96 27.55
N ASP A 459 9.59 4.98 26.23
CA ASP A 459 10.87 4.75 25.54
C ASP A 459 11.00 5.79 24.41
N PRO A 460 11.45 7.03 24.73
CA PRO A 460 11.40 8.17 23.82
C PRO A 460 12.09 7.92 22.47
N GLY A 461 11.51 8.47 21.41
CA GLY A 461 12.05 8.34 20.05
C GLY A 461 11.79 7.00 19.39
N LYS A 462 10.88 6.16 19.92
CA LYS A 462 10.52 4.87 19.31
C LYS A 462 9.04 4.76 18.95
N ILE A 463 8.76 3.96 17.92
CA ILE A 463 7.44 3.34 17.71
C ILE A 463 7.55 1.84 17.97
N PHE A 464 6.45 1.24 18.39
CA PHE A 464 6.28 -0.18 18.58
C PHE A 464 5.18 -0.65 17.63
N LEU A 465 5.49 -1.65 16.82
CA LEU A 465 4.58 -2.26 15.85
C LEU A 465 4.38 -3.73 16.22
N ALA A 466 3.16 -4.24 16.08
CA ALA A 466 2.88 -5.66 16.23
C ALA A 466 1.92 -6.14 15.13
N HIS A 467 2.25 -7.26 14.49
CA HIS A 467 1.47 -7.84 13.41
C HIS A 467 1.28 -9.35 13.64
N LYS A 468 0.04 -9.83 13.62
CA LYS A 468 -0.33 -11.26 13.77
C LYS A 468 -1.53 -11.62 12.88
N GLY A 469 -1.51 -12.83 12.33
CA GLY A 469 -2.54 -13.35 11.42
C GLY A 469 -2.41 -12.82 9.99
N SER A 470 -3.34 -13.23 9.12
CA SER A 470 -3.35 -12.95 7.67
C SER A 470 -4.46 -11.98 7.23
N GLY A 471 -5.31 -11.51 8.14
CA GLY A 471 -6.41 -10.61 7.82
C GLY A 471 -5.97 -9.17 7.59
N GLN A 472 -4.78 -8.82 8.09
CA GLN A 472 -4.19 -7.49 8.03
C GLN A 472 -2.83 -7.53 7.32
N ALA A 473 -2.27 -6.36 7.05
CA ALA A 473 -0.92 -6.21 6.54
C ALA A 473 -0.21 -5.06 7.27
N PHE A 474 1.12 -5.18 7.37
CA PHE A 474 1.97 -4.15 7.93
C PHE A 474 3.27 -4.06 7.12
N PHE A 475 3.59 -2.84 6.69
CA PHE A 475 4.78 -2.51 5.93
C PHE A 475 5.54 -1.39 6.65
N VAL A 476 6.86 -1.41 6.58
CA VAL A 476 7.74 -0.36 7.10
C VAL A 476 8.48 0.24 5.91
N GLY A 477 8.04 1.41 5.44
CA GLY A 477 8.80 2.20 4.48
C GLY A 477 10.12 2.68 5.09
N ILE A 478 11.21 2.54 4.35
CA ILE A 478 12.56 2.95 4.75
C ILE A 478 12.90 4.22 3.96
N GLY A 479 12.70 5.39 4.59
CA GLY A 479 13.25 6.64 4.11
C GLY A 479 14.75 6.72 4.40
N LYS A 480 15.41 7.76 3.85
CA LYS A 480 16.81 8.05 4.21
C LYS A 480 16.90 8.55 5.65
N ASP A 481 16.05 9.53 5.97
CA ASP A 481 16.02 10.23 7.25
C ASP A 481 14.71 9.94 8.04
N SER A 482 13.99 8.86 7.69
CA SER A 482 12.73 8.46 8.33
C SER A 482 12.38 6.96 8.24
N TYR A 483 11.50 6.48 9.13
CA TYR A 483 10.73 5.25 8.95
C TYR A 483 9.23 5.56 8.82
N MET A 484 8.54 4.76 8.02
CA MET A 484 7.15 5.02 7.63
C MET A 484 6.28 3.76 7.73
N PRO A 485 5.89 3.34 8.93
CA PRO A 485 4.92 2.27 9.14
C PRO A 485 3.56 2.58 8.48
N ALA A 486 3.06 1.69 7.64
CA ALA A 486 1.73 1.79 7.03
C ALA A 486 1.09 0.41 6.78
N SER A 487 -0.25 0.36 6.72
CA SER A 487 -0.98 -0.88 6.40
C SER A 487 -0.95 -1.25 4.91
N GLU A 488 -0.65 -0.29 4.03
CA GLU A 488 -0.48 -0.49 2.59
C GLU A 488 0.71 0.37 2.08
N VAL A 489 1.34 -0.02 0.97
CA VAL A 489 2.51 0.69 0.41
C VAL A 489 2.20 2.15 0.04
N TYR A 490 0.93 2.45 -0.28
CA TYR A 490 0.43 3.79 -0.59
C TYR A 490 0.69 4.81 0.52
N GLY A 491 0.84 4.34 1.78
CA GLY A 491 1.14 5.18 2.93
C GLY A 491 2.57 5.70 3.02
N PHE A 492 3.48 5.33 2.09
CA PHE A 492 4.86 5.83 2.09
C PHE A 492 5.49 6.11 0.71
N VAL A 493 4.88 5.73 -0.42
CA VAL A 493 5.46 5.89 -1.78
C VAL A 493 5.74 7.34 -2.22
N GLU A 494 5.20 8.35 -1.53
CA GLU A 494 5.58 9.76 -1.75
C GLU A 494 6.97 10.10 -1.19
N GLU A 495 7.49 9.35 -0.22
CA GLU A 495 8.80 9.64 0.39
C GLU A 495 9.84 8.56 0.04
N THR A 496 9.43 7.29 -0.09
CA THR A 496 10.35 6.17 -0.40
C THR A 496 9.68 5.03 -1.17
N SER A 497 10.44 4.40 -2.08
CA SER A 497 10.04 3.16 -2.77
C SER A 497 10.54 1.90 -2.07
N ASN A 498 11.34 2.02 -1.00
CA ASN A 498 11.98 0.90 -0.31
C ASN A 498 11.25 0.55 0.98
N TYR A 499 11.02 -0.73 1.26
CA TYR A 499 10.23 -1.16 2.41
C TYR A 499 10.55 -2.58 2.89
N ILE A 500 10.18 -2.90 4.13
CA ILE A 500 10.07 -4.27 4.65
C ILE A 500 8.60 -4.61 4.87
N LYS A 501 8.20 -5.86 4.60
CA LYS A 501 6.89 -6.40 4.98
C LYS A 501 7.03 -7.18 6.29
N MET A 502 6.15 -6.97 7.26
CA MET A 502 6.05 -7.81 8.45
C MET A 502 5.21 -9.06 8.13
N GLU A 503 5.74 -10.24 8.42
CA GLU A 503 5.08 -11.52 8.16
C GLU A 503 4.35 -11.99 9.43
N GLY A 504 3.06 -11.63 9.55
CA GLY A 504 2.23 -11.86 10.74
C GLY A 504 1.52 -13.22 10.77
N ASP A 505 1.33 -13.86 9.61
CA ASP A 505 0.63 -15.13 9.41
C ASP A 505 1.54 -16.34 9.49
N LYS A 506 2.80 -16.21 9.07
CA LYS A 506 3.78 -17.28 9.03
C LYS A 506 4.12 -17.81 10.43
N ILE A 507 3.78 -19.07 10.66
CA ILE A 507 4.24 -19.85 11.82
C ILE A 507 5.70 -20.27 11.60
N VAL A 508 6.55 -20.11 12.62
CA VAL A 508 7.96 -20.53 12.59
C VAL A 508 8.36 -21.25 13.87
N GLN A 509 9.47 -21.97 13.83
CA GLN A 509 10.11 -22.50 15.04
C GLN A 509 10.96 -21.39 15.68
N GLY A 510 10.52 -20.91 16.84
CA GLY A 510 11.29 -20.04 17.73
C GLY A 510 12.02 -20.81 18.83
N ASP A 511 12.75 -20.05 19.65
CA ASP A 511 13.56 -20.52 20.78
C ASP A 511 12.70 -21.21 21.86
N ASN A 512 11.43 -20.79 22.00
CA ASN A 512 10.49 -21.31 23.00
C ASN A 512 9.42 -22.27 22.43
N GLY A 513 9.51 -22.63 21.15
CA GLY A 513 8.53 -23.49 20.46
C GLY A 513 8.02 -22.90 19.15
N SER A 514 6.89 -23.40 18.67
CA SER A 514 6.20 -22.81 17.52
C SER A 514 5.65 -21.43 17.87
N THR A 515 5.99 -20.41 17.08
CA THR A 515 5.65 -18.99 17.32
C THR A 515 5.07 -18.35 16.06
N GLN A 516 4.24 -17.33 16.23
CA GLN A 516 3.56 -16.58 15.16
C GLN A 516 3.45 -15.11 15.57
N GLY A 517 3.52 -14.22 14.58
CA GLY A 517 3.44 -12.78 14.78
C GLY A 517 4.78 -12.12 15.08
N GLN A 518 4.95 -10.89 14.61
CA GLN A 518 6.19 -10.14 14.67
C GLN A 518 6.01 -8.79 15.37
N ILE A 519 6.98 -8.41 16.18
CA ILE A 519 7.10 -7.10 16.82
C ILE A 519 8.32 -6.39 16.24
N PHE A 520 8.09 -5.20 15.69
CA PHE A 520 9.15 -4.33 15.17
C PHE A 520 9.17 -3.05 16.01
N ILE A 521 10.34 -2.66 16.50
CA ILE A 521 10.57 -1.43 17.26
C ILE A 521 11.50 -0.56 16.43
N LEU A 522 11.01 0.60 16.03
CA LEU A 522 11.71 1.51 15.13
C LEU A 522 12.26 2.68 15.94
N SER A 523 13.59 2.88 15.95
CA SER A 523 14.28 3.87 16.80
C SER A 523 14.77 5.09 16.03
N GLN A 524 14.53 6.28 16.59
CA GLN A 524 15.03 7.55 16.06
C GLN A 524 16.54 7.76 16.24
N GLU A 525 17.21 6.89 17.00
CA GLU A 525 18.64 6.98 17.27
C GLU A 525 19.52 6.52 16.09
N SER A 526 18.93 5.80 15.11
CA SER A 526 19.61 5.38 13.87
C SER A 526 19.54 6.46 12.80
N CYS A 527 20.48 6.45 11.86
CA CYS A 527 20.43 7.22 10.61
C CYS A 527 19.64 6.47 9.51
N GLY A 528 18.48 5.91 9.86
CA GLY A 528 17.68 5.06 8.97
C GLY A 528 18.28 3.68 8.73
N GLY A 529 17.97 3.10 7.56
CA GLY A 529 18.40 1.75 7.17
C GLY A 529 17.87 0.64 8.09
N LEU A 530 18.56 -0.49 8.16
CA LEU A 530 18.16 -1.61 9.03
C LEU A 530 18.55 -1.43 10.50
N SER A 531 19.57 -0.61 10.80
CA SER A 531 20.15 -0.49 12.14
C SER A 531 19.23 0.12 13.19
N GLY A 532 18.19 0.85 12.79
CA GLY A 532 17.16 1.38 13.69
C GLY A 532 15.98 0.44 13.92
N ILE A 533 15.98 -0.76 13.33
CA ILE A 533 14.89 -1.74 13.41
C ILE A 533 15.30 -2.88 14.34
N LYS A 534 14.68 -2.96 15.51
CA LYS A 534 14.74 -4.16 16.36
C LYS A 534 13.51 -5.02 16.09
N ALA A 535 13.73 -6.24 15.61
CA ALA A 535 12.64 -7.14 15.21
C ALA A 535 12.69 -8.48 15.97
N THR A 536 11.55 -8.92 16.47
CA THR A 536 11.38 -10.15 17.26
C THR A 536 10.05 -10.83 16.95
N TYR A 537 9.95 -12.13 17.20
CA TYR A 537 8.69 -12.85 17.29
C TYR A 537 8.04 -12.64 18.66
N TYR A 538 6.75 -12.95 18.80
CA TYR A 538 5.98 -12.73 20.03
C TYR A 538 6.54 -13.48 21.25
N ASP A 539 7.30 -14.57 21.03
CA ASP A 539 8.00 -15.38 22.05
C ASP A 539 9.42 -14.88 22.39
N LYS A 540 9.82 -13.70 21.89
CA LYS A 540 11.15 -13.06 21.95
C LYS A 540 12.21 -13.57 20.97
N SER A 541 11.94 -14.62 20.19
CA SER A 541 12.92 -15.12 19.22
C SER A 541 13.33 -14.01 18.23
N PRO A 542 14.62 -13.81 17.90
CA PRO A 542 15.06 -12.71 17.05
C PRO A 542 14.59 -12.89 15.60
N VAL A 543 14.10 -11.82 14.97
CA VAL A 543 13.86 -11.76 13.52
C VAL A 543 15.09 -11.14 12.87
N VAL A 544 15.87 -11.95 12.13
CA VAL A 544 17.06 -11.47 11.43
C VAL A 544 16.66 -10.84 10.10
N ILE A 545 16.70 -9.51 10.03
CA ILE A 545 16.48 -8.73 8.81
C ILE A 545 17.84 -8.42 8.15
N LYS A 546 17.92 -8.55 6.82
CA LYS A 546 19.10 -8.32 5.99
C LYS A 546 18.76 -7.36 4.85
N GLU A 547 19.78 -6.82 4.18
CA GLU A 547 19.59 -5.91 3.03
C GLU A 547 18.71 -6.54 1.92
N ASN A 548 18.83 -7.84 1.68
CA ASN A 548 18.01 -8.56 0.70
C ASN A 548 16.53 -8.73 1.10
N ASP A 549 16.17 -8.42 2.36
CA ASP A 549 14.77 -8.39 2.81
C ASP A 549 14.10 -7.02 2.55
N ILE A 550 14.89 -6.00 2.16
CA ILE A 550 14.37 -4.72 1.67
C ILE A 550 13.81 -4.94 0.26
N LYS A 551 12.50 -4.72 0.13
CA LYS A 551 11.76 -4.79 -1.12
C LYS A 551 11.65 -3.39 -1.73
N HIS A 552 11.56 -3.34 -3.05
CA HIS A 552 11.29 -2.11 -3.80
C HIS A 552 9.87 -2.17 -4.39
N THR A 553 9.17 -1.04 -4.45
CA THR A 553 7.87 -0.92 -5.14
C THR A 553 7.98 -0.01 -6.35
N GLY A 554 7.54 -0.49 -7.52
CA GLY A 554 7.43 0.31 -8.74
C GLY A 554 6.19 1.21 -8.79
N ILE A 555 5.32 1.16 -7.77
CA ILE A 555 4.20 2.09 -7.59
C ILE A 555 4.75 3.40 -7.03
N THR A 556 4.49 4.52 -7.71
CA THR A 556 4.85 5.87 -7.24
C THR A 556 3.61 6.64 -6.79
N SER A 557 3.81 7.81 -6.15
CA SER A 557 2.68 8.67 -5.75
C SER A 557 1.83 9.15 -6.94
N ARG A 558 2.40 9.18 -8.16
CA ARG A 558 1.72 9.50 -9.43
C ARG A 558 0.66 8.45 -9.82
N ASP A 559 0.98 7.18 -9.62
CA ASP A 559 0.09 6.07 -9.98
C ASP A 559 -1.19 6.06 -9.12
N ILE A 560 -1.07 6.53 -7.88
CA ILE A 560 -2.13 6.50 -6.85
C ILE A 560 -2.71 7.88 -6.50
N ASP A 561 -2.49 8.90 -7.33
CA ASP A 561 -3.06 10.23 -7.10
C ASP A 561 -4.49 10.34 -7.68
N ARG A 562 -5.38 11.02 -6.96
CA ARG A 562 -6.76 11.26 -7.45
C ARG A 562 -6.82 12.32 -8.55
N GLN A 563 -5.79 13.14 -8.69
CA GLN A 563 -5.80 14.38 -9.48
C GLN A 563 -7.00 15.26 -9.08
N ASP A 564 -7.51 16.08 -10.01
CA ASP A 564 -8.67 16.97 -9.78
C ASP A 564 -10.03 16.23 -9.82
N TYR A 565 -10.05 14.90 -9.88
CA TYR A 565 -11.30 14.13 -9.89
C TYR A 565 -11.95 14.08 -8.50
N PRO A 566 -13.29 14.16 -8.39
CA PRO A 566 -13.98 14.00 -7.11
C PRO A 566 -13.82 12.58 -6.52
N HIS A 567 -13.71 11.55 -7.37
CA HIS A 567 -13.55 10.14 -6.94
C HIS A 567 -12.64 9.38 -7.91
N TYR A 568 -11.85 8.43 -7.37
CA TYR A 568 -10.98 7.55 -8.17
C TYR A 568 -11.75 6.78 -9.25
N PHE A 569 -12.98 6.34 -8.98
CA PHE A 569 -13.78 5.63 -9.98
C PHE A 569 -14.08 6.48 -11.22
N LEU A 570 -14.28 7.80 -11.06
CA LEU A 570 -14.46 8.69 -12.21
C LEU A 570 -13.14 8.87 -12.98
N LYS A 571 -12.01 9.01 -12.27
CA LYS A 571 -10.67 9.02 -12.86
C LYS A 571 -10.42 7.76 -13.69
N GLU A 572 -10.62 6.58 -13.11
CA GLU A 572 -10.37 5.28 -13.75
C GLU A 572 -11.26 5.04 -14.98
N ILE A 573 -12.54 5.47 -14.93
CA ILE A 573 -13.42 5.45 -16.12
C ILE A 573 -12.87 6.40 -17.19
N SER A 574 -12.51 7.63 -16.84
CA SER A 574 -12.00 8.64 -17.76
C SER A 574 -10.64 8.28 -18.38
N GLU A 575 -9.77 7.60 -17.62
CA GLU A 575 -8.45 7.12 -18.06
C GLU A 575 -8.52 5.76 -18.79
N SER A 576 -9.69 5.10 -18.83
CA SER A 576 -9.85 3.78 -19.46
C SER A 576 -9.39 3.69 -20.92
N PRO A 577 -9.56 4.70 -21.81
CA PRO A 577 -9.02 4.64 -23.17
C PRO A 577 -7.49 4.56 -23.21
N LEU A 578 -6.82 5.34 -22.35
CA LEU A 578 -5.36 5.33 -22.21
C LEU A 578 -4.87 4.01 -21.58
N SER A 579 -5.63 3.43 -20.66
CA SER A 579 -5.34 2.11 -20.08
C SER A 579 -5.42 0.98 -21.13
N VAL A 580 -6.40 1.04 -22.04
CA VAL A 580 -6.51 0.13 -23.18
C VAL A 580 -5.36 0.34 -24.16
N GLU A 581 -5.03 1.59 -24.51
CA GLU A 581 -3.86 1.90 -25.36
C GLU A 581 -2.59 1.31 -24.76
N LYS A 582 -2.30 1.60 -23.48
CA LYS A 582 -1.17 1.02 -22.71
C LYS A 582 -1.16 -0.52 -22.75
N THR A 583 -2.31 -1.16 -22.61
CA THR A 583 -2.42 -2.64 -22.67
C THR A 583 -2.03 -3.20 -24.04
N LEU A 584 -2.24 -2.44 -25.12
CA LEU A 584 -1.88 -2.81 -26.49
C LEU A 584 -0.44 -2.43 -26.87
N GLN A 585 0.26 -1.62 -26.07
CA GLN A 585 1.64 -1.24 -26.35
C GLN A 585 2.54 -2.48 -26.40
N ASN A 586 3.38 -2.55 -27.43
CA ASN A 586 4.25 -3.70 -27.71
C ASN A 586 3.55 -5.05 -27.95
N ARG A 587 2.21 -5.08 -28.10
CA ARG A 587 1.43 -6.32 -28.36
C ARG A 587 1.22 -6.65 -29.83
N TRP A 588 1.63 -5.77 -30.73
CA TRP A 588 1.46 -5.95 -32.17
C TRP A 588 2.63 -5.34 -32.94
N LYS A 589 2.88 -5.87 -34.14
CA LYS A 589 3.90 -5.40 -35.08
C LYS A 589 3.29 -5.24 -36.47
N THR A 590 3.70 -4.20 -37.16
CA THR A 590 3.37 -3.94 -38.57
C THR A 590 4.38 -4.66 -39.45
N SER A 591 3.94 -5.30 -40.53
CA SER A 591 4.85 -5.84 -41.55
C SER A 591 5.67 -4.74 -42.22
N ALA A 592 6.86 -5.09 -42.73
CA ALA A 592 7.77 -4.13 -43.37
C ALA A 592 7.19 -3.42 -44.62
N ASP A 593 6.10 -3.94 -45.19
CA ASP A 593 5.37 -3.31 -46.30
C ASP A 593 4.19 -2.41 -45.86
N GLY A 594 3.94 -2.31 -44.54
CA GLY A 594 2.88 -1.49 -43.95
C GLY A 594 1.46 -2.04 -44.06
N LYS A 595 1.26 -3.27 -44.57
CA LYS A 595 -0.08 -3.76 -44.98
C LYS A 595 -0.71 -4.81 -44.08
N SER A 596 0.04 -5.38 -43.14
CA SER A 596 -0.48 -6.39 -42.22
C SER A 596 0.00 -6.15 -40.80
N TYR A 597 -0.84 -6.60 -39.84
CA TYR A 597 -0.56 -6.55 -38.43
C TYR A 597 -0.45 -7.98 -37.90
N SER A 598 0.51 -8.22 -37.01
CA SER A 598 0.70 -9.49 -36.31
C SER A 598 0.71 -9.24 -34.81
N VAL A 599 0.09 -10.14 -34.04
CA VAL A 599 0.15 -10.10 -32.56
C VAL A 599 1.51 -10.62 -32.12
N PHE A 600 2.14 -9.90 -31.20
CA PHE A 600 3.41 -10.27 -30.59
C PHE A 600 3.23 -10.50 -29.09
N LEU A 601 3.60 -11.70 -28.63
CA LEU A 601 3.75 -12.05 -27.22
C LEU A 601 5.16 -12.61 -27.05
N SER A 602 5.92 -12.08 -26.09
CA SER A 602 7.28 -12.53 -25.82
C SER A 602 7.30 -13.84 -25.03
N GLU A 603 8.50 -14.39 -24.83
CA GLU A 603 8.72 -15.58 -24.01
C GLU A 603 8.27 -15.40 -22.54
N LYS A 604 8.24 -14.16 -22.02
CA LYS A 604 7.72 -13.86 -20.66
C LYS A 604 6.20 -14.07 -20.56
N GLU A 605 5.49 -13.87 -21.66
CA GLU A 605 4.03 -13.80 -21.70
C GLU A 605 3.40 -15.06 -22.27
N PHE A 606 4.07 -15.68 -23.25
CA PHE A 606 3.65 -16.94 -23.85
C PHE A 606 4.87 -17.86 -24.06
N PRO A 607 5.30 -18.60 -23.01
CA PRO A 607 6.53 -19.38 -23.04
C PRO A 607 6.55 -20.48 -24.10
N ASP A 608 7.72 -20.81 -24.60
CA ASP A 608 7.99 -21.89 -25.54
C ASP A 608 7.46 -23.25 -25.06
N SER A 609 7.39 -23.48 -23.74
CA SER A 609 6.78 -24.69 -23.20
C SER A 609 5.28 -24.77 -23.47
N VAL A 610 4.59 -23.63 -23.51
CA VAL A 610 3.17 -23.52 -23.87
C VAL A 610 3.02 -23.59 -25.39
N LYS A 611 3.85 -22.87 -26.17
CA LYS A 611 3.89 -22.97 -27.64
C LYS A 611 4.06 -24.41 -28.13
N LYS A 612 5.05 -25.13 -27.57
CA LYS A 612 5.32 -26.55 -27.89
C LYS A 612 4.13 -27.44 -27.50
N ALA A 613 3.49 -27.20 -26.36
CA ALA A 613 2.34 -28.00 -25.94
C ALA A 613 1.12 -27.84 -26.88
N PHE A 614 0.89 -26.66 -27.48
CA PHE A 614 -0.09 -26.49 -28.55
C PHE A 614 0.34 -27.16 -29.86
N ASN A 615 1.56 -26.91 -30.34
CA ASN A 615 2.06 -27.48 -31.60
C ASN A 615 2.11 -29.02 -31.59
N GLU A 616 2.39 -29.62 -30.42
CA GLU A 616 2.39 -31.07 -30.21
C GLU A 616 0.99 -31.65 -29.89
N ASN A 617 -0.07 -30.83 -29.97
CA ASN A 617 -1.46 -31.21 -29.70
C ASN A 617 -1.70 -31.82 -28.30
N LYS A 618 -0.89 -31.39 -27.31
CA LYS A 618 -0.98 -31.81 -25.91
C LYS A 618 -2.05 -31.03 -25.17
N ILE A 619 -2.21 -29.74 -25.43
CA ILE A 619 -3.29 -28.95 -24.84
C ILE A 619 -4.63 -29.31 -25.52
N ARG A 620 -5.59 -29.75 -24.70
CA ARG A 620 -6.97 -30.07 -25.07
C ARG A 620 -8.00 -29.27 -24.28
N ARG A 621 -7.57 -28.61 -23.20
CA ARG A 621 -8.43 -27.84 -22.30
C ARG A 621 -7.80 -26.47 -22.05
N VAL A 622 -8.58 -25.40 -22.19
CA VAL A 622 -8.17 -24.02 -21.88
C VAL A 622 -9.18 -23.42 -20.91
N TYR A 623 -8.75 -23.19 -19.68
CA TYR A 623 -9.59 -22.71 -18.59
C TYR A 623 -9.21 -21.29 -18.20
N PHE A 624 -10.09 -20.32 -18.44
CA PHE A 624 -9.94 -18.99 -17.86
C PHE A 624 -10.47 -19.00 -16.42
N ALA A 625 -9.71 -18.47 -15.45
CA ALA A 625 -10.05 -18.55 -14.03
C ALA A 625 -9.96 -17.18 -13.35
N GLY A 626 -11.05 -16.70 -12.74
CA GLY A 626 -11.07 -15.40 -12.05
C GLY A 626 -12.07 -15.35 -10.91
N GLN A 627 -12.09 -14.25 -10.16
CA GLN A 627 -13.07 -14.00 -9.10
C GLN A 627 -13.64 -12.59 -9.23
N GLY A 628 -14.93 -12.41 -8.90
CA GLY A 628 -15.63 -11.14 -9.11
C GLY A 628 -15.57 -10.66 -10.57
N THR A 629 -15.24 -9.38 -10.78
CA THR A 629 -15.09 -8.77 -12.11
C THR A 629 -14.04 -9.47 -12.98
N ALA A 630 -12.97 -10.03 -12.39
CA ALA A 630 -11.99 -10.82 -13.14
C ALA A 630 -12.57 -12.16 -13.63
N GLY A 631 -13.59 -12.71 -12.95
CA GLY A 631 -14.37 -13.85 -13.43
C GLY A 631 -15.28 -13.50 -14.61
N VAL A 632 -15.79 -12.26 -14.67
CA VAL A 632 -16.54 -11.75 -15.84
C VAL A 632 -15.60 -11.57 -17.04
N ALA A 633 -14.40 -11.01 -16.81
CA ALA A 633 -13.37 -10.93 -17.84
C ALA A 633 -12.95 -12.33 -18.34
N ALA A 634 -12.82 -13.32 -17.43
CA ALA A 634 -12.50 -14.70 -17.80
C ALA A 634 -13.54 -15.31 -18.74
N LEU A 635 -14.84 -15.06 -18.49
CA LEU A 635 -15.92 -15.48 -19.40
C LEU A 635 -15.82 -14.81 -20.76
N ALA A 636 -15.65 -13.48 -20.80
CA ALA A 636 -15.50 -12.75 -22.07
C ALA A 636 -14.29 -13.25 -22.89
N CYS A 637 -13.14 -13.49 -22.25
CA CYS A 637 -11.97 -14.05 -22.91
C CYS A 637 -12.22 -15.48 -23.43
N SER A 638 -12.90 -16.33 -22.65
CA SER A 638 -13.31 -17.68 -23.06
C SER A 638 -14.20 -17.65 -24.31
N ASP A 639 -15.26 -16.83 -24.30
CA ASP A 639 -16.23 -16.77 -25.38
C ASP A 639 -15.63 -16.20 -26.68
N ILE A 640 -14.82 -15.14 -26.56
CA ILE A 640 -14.08 -14.55 -27.70
C ILE A 640 -13.11 -15.57 -28.29
N LEU A 641 -12.32 -16.26 -27.46
CA LEU A 641 -11.35 -17.25 -27.95
C LEU A 641 -12.06 -18.44 -28.59
N ASN A 642 -13.17 -18.91 -28.02
CA ASN A 642 -13.98 -20.00 -28.56
C ASN A 642 -14.61 -19.63 -29.91
N TYR A 643 -15.12 -18.40 -30.07
CA TYR A 643 -15.68 -17.91 -31.32
C TYR A 643 -14.64 -17.81 -32.45
N TYR A 644 -13.45 -17.26 -32.16
CA TYR A 644 -12.41 -17.06 -33.19
C TYR A 644 -11.59 -18.31 -33.49
N LEU A 645 -11.34 -19.18 -32.50
CA LEU A 645 -10.61 -20.43 -32.71
C LEU A 645 -11.50 -21.49 -33.37
N ASN A 646 -12.75 -21.63 -32.88
CA ASN A 646 -13.78 -22.54 -33.41
C ASN A 646 -13.28 -23.98 -33.68
N ASP A 647 -12.36 -24.48 -32.84
CA ASP A 647 -11.78 -25.83 -32.94
C ASP A 647 -12.46 -26.76 -31.92
N PRO A 648 -13.29 -27.71 -32.34
CA PRO A 648 -13.99 -28.63 -31.42
C PRO A 648 -13.05 -29.63 -30.72
N SER A 649 -11.76 -29.67 -31.08
CA SER A 649 -10.75 -30.52 -30.44
C SER A 649 -10.06 -29.87 -29.23
N ILE A 650 -10.39 -28.60 -28.93
CA ILE A 650 -9.94 -27.85 -27.77
C ILE A 650 -11.17 -27.36 -27.00
N HIS A 651 -11.35 -27.84 -25.77
CA HIS A 651 -12.43 -27.38 -24.90
C HIS A 651 -12.01 -26.09 -24.18
N ILE A 652 -12.72 -24.99 -24.44
CA ILE A 652 -12.49 -23.69 -23.80
C ILE A 652 -13.65 -23.39 -22.86
N SER A 653 -13.33 -22.95 -21.64
CA SER A 653 -14.32 -22.54 -20.64
C SER A 653 -13.78 -21.52 -19.65
N ALA A 654 -14.68 -20.85 -18.95
CA ALA A 654 -14.37 -19.97 -17.83
C ALA A 654 -14.93 -20.50 -16.51
N HIS A 655 -14.16 -20.34 -15.44
CA HIS A 655 -14.52 -20.80 -14.09
C HIS A 655 -14.25 -19.71 -13.05
N LYS A 656 -15.09 -19.68 -12.01
CA LYS A 656 -14.74 -18.97 -10.78
C LYS A 656 -13.59 -19.71 -10.12
N ALA A 657 -12.61 -18.98 -9.60
CA ALA A 657 -11.43 -19.57 -8.97
C ALA A 657 -11.78 -20.47 -7.76
N SER A 658 -12.80 -20.10 -6.98
CA SER A 658 -13.32 -20.89 -5.86
C SER A 658 -13.94 -22.23 -6.31
N GLU A 659 -14.62 -22.25 -7.46
CA GLU A 659 -15.24 -23.46 -8.01
C GLU A 659 -14.18 -24.39 -8.61
N LEU A 660 -13.21 -23.80 -9.34
CA LEU A 660 -12.08 -24.54 -9.91
C LEU A 660 -11.28 -25.24 -8.81
N SER A 661 -10.92 -24.52 -7.75
CA SER A 661 -10.17 -25.07 -6.61
C SER A 661 -10.99 -25.94 -5.66
N GLY A 662 -12.29 -25.70 -5.51
CA GLY A 662 -13.15 -26.40 -4.57
C GLY A 662 -13.75 -27.70 -5.09
N PHE A 663 -14.10 -27.78 -6.38
CA PHE A 663 -14.95 -28.85 -6.92
C PHE A 663 -14.53 -29.44 -8.26
N MET A 664 -13.72 -28.73 -9.06
CA MET A 664 -13.34 -29.19 -10.41
C MET A 664 -11.95 -29.85 -10.47
N ILE A 665 -11.20 -29.80 -9.38
CA ILE A 665 -9.91 -30.47 -9.21
C ILE A 665 -10.13 -31.62 -8.23
N ASP A 666 -9.81 -32.85 -8.66
CA ASP A 666 -9.95 -34.03 -7.80
C ASP A 666 -9.14 -33.88 -6.51
N SER A 667 -9.72 -34.33 -5.40
CA SER A 667 -9.10 -34.23 -4.07
C SER A 667 -7.80 -35.04 -3.94
N GLU A 668 -7.64 -36.10 -4.73
CA GLU A 668 -6.38 -36.84 -4.84
C GLU A 668 -5.35 -36.05 -5.68
N GLU A 669 -4.14 -35.84 -5.17
CA GLU A 669 -3.04 -35.17 -5.90
C GLU A 669 -2.38 -36.14 -6.90
N ILE A 670 -3.12 -36.56 -7.93
CA ILE A 670 -2.60 -37.38 -9.03
C ILE A 670 -1.75 -36.49 -9.95
N ALA A 671 -0.43 -36.76 -9.99
CA ALA A 671 0.50 -36.07 -10.89
C ALA A 671 0.07 -36.20 -12.36
N ASP A 672 0.30 -35.15 -13.15
CA ASP A 672 -0.04 -35.05 -14.58
C ASP A 672 -1.53 -35.23 -14.97
N SER A 673 -2.45 -35.33 -14.00
CA SER A 673 -3.91 -35.40 -14.24
C SER A 673 -4.52 -34.19 -15.00
N MET A 674 -3.78 -33.08 -15.09
CA MET A 674 -4.14 -31.89 -15.85
C MET A 674 -3.08 -31.50 -16.89
N ALA A 675 -2.18 -32.42 -17.29
CA ALA A 675 -1.09 -32.13 -18.23
C ALA A 675 -1.55 -31.72 -19.66
N ASP A 676 -2.81 -31.97 -20.00
CA ASP A 676 -3.48 -31.51 -21.23
C ASP A 676 -4.18 -30.15 -21.09
N THR A 677 -4.03 -29.49 -19.94
CA THR A 677 -4.78 -28.28 -19.58
C THR A 677 -3.88 -27.06 -19.49
N LEU A 678 -4.33 -25.96 -20.10
CA LEU A 678 -3.83 -24.61 -19.88
C LEU A 678 -4.82 -23.85 -19.00
N VAL A 679 -4.36 -23.26 -17.90
CA VAL A 679 -5.17 -22.41 -17.02
C VAL A 679 -4.66 -20.97 -17.09
N ILE A 680 -5.54 -20.05 -17.49
CA ILE A 680 -5.25 -18.62 -17.63
C ILE A 680 -5.99 -17.90 -16.49
N ALA A 681 -5.28 -17.60 -15.41
CA ALA A 681 -5.84 -16.83 -14.31
C ALA A 681 -5.99 -15.36 -14.68
N ILE A 682 -7.08 -14.71 -14.26
CA ILE A 682 -7.27 -13.27 -14.35
C ILE A 682 -7.43 -12.73 -12.92
N SER A 683 -6.62 -11.73 -12.55
CA SER A 683 -6.71 -11.05 -11.26
C SER A 683 -6.09 -9.66 -11.35
N GLN A 684 -6.81 -8.60 -10.97
CA GLN A 684 -6.25 -7.24 -10.97
C GLN A 684 -5.09 -7.12 -9.97
N SER A 685 -5.28 -7.62 -8.74
CA SER A 685 -4.31 -7.48 -7.64
C SER A 685 -3.21 -8.54 -7.66
N GLY A 686 -3.46 -9.67 -8.31
CA GLY A 686 -2.61 -10.88 -8.30
C GLY A 686 -2.48 -11.57 -6.94
N THR A 687 -3.15 -11.08 -5.90
CA THR A 687 -3.12 -11.61 -4.51
C THR A 687 -4.42 -12.32 -4.11
N THR A 688 -5.40 -12.43 -5.02
CA THR A 688 -6.69 -13.07 -4.73
C THR A 688 -6.48 -14.51 -4.27
N THR A 689 -6.89 -14.85 -3.03
CA THR A 689 -6.60 -16.14 -2.38
C THR A 689 -7.10 -17.33 -3.19
N ASP A 690 -8.37 -17.32 -3.61
CA ASP A 690 -8.97 -18.40 -4.40
C ASP A 690 -8.23 -18.61 -5.73
N THR A 691 -7.87 -17.53 -6.43
CA THR A 691 -7.17 -17.57 -7.71
C THR A 691 -5.74 -18.10 -7.56
N ASN A 692 -5.04 -17.67 -6.51
CA ASN A 692 -3.71 -18.18 -6.16
C ASN A 692 -3.76 -19.68 -5.82
N ARG A 693 -4.70 -20.08 -4.97
CA ARG A 693 -4.92 -21.48 -4.57
C ARG A 693 -5.26 -22.35 -5.77
N ALA A 694 -6.14 -21.89 -6.67
CA ALA A 694 -6.47 -22.61 -7.90
C ALA A 694 -5.23 -22.84 -8.77
N ILE A 695 -4.40 -21.80 -8.98
CA ILE A 695 -3.15 -21.91 -9.77
C ILE A 695 -2.17 -22.91 -9.14
N GLU A 696 -1.98 -22.89 -7.81
CA GLU A 696 -1.13 -23.87 -7.12
C GLU A 696 -1.66 -25.31 -7.29
N MET A 697 -2.98 -25.51 -7.14
CA MET A 697 -3.60 -26.83 -7.23
C MET A 697 -3.55 -27.45 -8.63
N VAL A 698 -3.73 -26.65 -9.69
CA VAL A 698 -3.62 -27.14 -11.09
C VAL A 698 -2.17 -27.36 -11.50
N LYS A 699 -1.23 -26.50 -11.06
CA LYS A 699 0.19 -26.60 -11.41
C LYS A 699 0.84 -27.84 -10.78
N LYS A 700 0.47 -28.19 -9.55
CA LYS A 700 0.84 -29.49 -8.92
C LYS A 700 0.38 -30.72 -9.73
N ARG A 701 -0.67 -30.59 -10.54
CA ARG A 701 -1.26 -31.64 -11.39
C ARG A 701 -0.79 -31.58 -12.84
N GLY A 702 0.29 -30.84 -13.12
CA GLY A 702 0.94 -30.76 -14.43
C GLY A 702 0.32 -29.77 -15.42
N ALA A 703 -0.71 -29.01 -15.02
CA ALA A 703 -1.31 -28.00 -15.89
C ALA A 703 -0.31 -26.89 -16.24
N ARG A 704 -0.40 -26.40 -17.47
CA ARG A 704 0.26 -25.14 -17.88
C ARG A 704 -0.51 -23.95 -17.35
N THR A 705 0.18 -22.88 -16.99
CA THR A 705 -0.41 -21.75 -16.27
C THR A 705 0.03 -20.41 -16.84
N LEU A 706 -0.92 -19.50 -17.07
CA LEU A 706 -0.66 -18.10 -17.40
C LEU A 706 -1.45 -17.19 -16.44
N ALA A 707 -1.02 -15.94 -16.28
CA ALA A 707 -1.79 -14.91 -15.58
C ALA A 707 -2.00 -13.67 -16.46
N ILE A 708 -3.22 -13.12 -16.46
CA ILE A 708 -3.54 -11.76 -16.89
C ILE A 708 -3.73 -10.92 -15.62
N VAL A 709 -2.86 -9.94 -15.40
CA VAL A 709 -2.77 -9.23 -14.10
C VAL A 709 -2.34 -7.78 -14.27
N ASN A 710 -2.84 -6.87 -13.43
CA ASN A 710 -2.37 -5.48 -13.45
C ASN A 710 -1.13 -5.30 -12.58
N ARG A 711 -1.13 -5.86 -11.37
CA ARG A 711 -0.04 -5.63 -10.42
C ARG A 711 1.22 -6.46 -10.73
N ARG A 712 2.31 -5.81 -11.16
CA ARG A 712 3.68 -6.39 -11.17
C ARG A 712 4.05 -6.98 -9.80
N ASP A 713 4.85 -8.03 -9.81
CA ASP A 713 5.43 -8.69 -8.62
C ASP A 713 4.41 -9.09 -7.53
N SER A 714 3.18 -9.41 -7.96
CA SER A 714 2.12 -9.96 -7.10
C SER A 714 2.21 -11.49 -7.02
N ASP A 715 1.67 -12.09 -5.95
CA ASP A 715 1.85 -13.52 -5.62
C ASP A 715 1.61 -14.48 -6.81
N ILE A 716 0.63 -14.18 -7.66
CA ILE A 716 0.32 -15.02 -8.83
C ILE A 716 1.41 -15.01 -9.90
N THR A 717 2.14 -13.90 -10.06
CA THR A 717 3.19 -13.75 -11.09
C THR A 717 4.36 -14.70 -10.90
N PHE A 718 4.65 -15.05 -9.65
CA PHE A 718 5.68 -16.03 -9.29
C PHE A 718 5.20 -17.49 -9.36
N LYS A 719 3.88 -17.71 -9.52
CA LYS A 719 3.25 -19.04 -9.49
C LYS A 719 2.91 -19.58 -10.87
N VAL A 720 2.65 -18.73 -11.85
CA VAL A 720 2.34 -19.14 -13.23
C VAL A 720 3.59 -19.42 -14.07
N ASP A 721 3.43 -19.90 -15.31
CA ASP A 721 4.54 -20.13 -16.25
C ASP A 721 4.82 -18.89 -17.12
N GLY A 722 3.81 -18.03 -17.36
CA GLY A 722 3.94 -16.78 -18.11
C GLY A 722 2.91 -15.73 -17.69
N VAL A 723 3.24 -14.45 -17.85
CA VAL A 723 2.47 -13.32 -17.29
C VAL A 723 2.19 -12.27 -18.37
N ILE A 724 0.92 -11.90 -18.53
CA ILE A 724 0.45 -10.83 -19.41
C ILE A 724 -0.01 -9.67 -18.53
N TYR A 725 0.72 -8.55 -18.56
CA TYR A 725 0.31 -7.35 -17.83
C TYR A 725 -0.77 -6.55 -18.58
N THR A 726 -1.76 -6.08 -17.85
CA THR A 726 -2.67 -5.01 -18.31
C THR A 726 -2.05 -3.64 -18.06
N SER A 727 -2.37 -2.66 -18.92
CA SER A 727 -1.79 -1.32 -18.89
C SER A 727 -0.25 -1.36 -18.81
N SER A 728 0.38 -0.44 -18.07
CA SER A 728 1.81 -0.47 -17.77
C SER A 728 2.22 -1.49 -16.70
N GLY A 729 1.29 -2.29 -16.17
CA GLY A 729 1.54 -3.19 -15.04
C GLY A 729 1.82 -2.48 -13.70
N ARG A 730 1.46 -1.20 -13.60
CA ARG A 730 1.60 -0.33 -12.42
C ARG A 730 0.21 -0.09 -11.82
#